data_AF-A0A0L7KBP0-F1
#
_entry.id   AF-A0A0L7KBP0-F1
#
_cell.length_a   1.000
_cell.length_b   1.000
_cell.length_c   1.000
_cell.angle_alpha   90.00
_cell.angle_beta   90.00
_cell.angle_gamma   90.00
#
_symmetry.space_group_name_H-M   'P 1'
#
loop_
_entity.id
_entity.type
_entity.pdbx_description
1 polymer ?
#
loop_
_entity_poly.entity_id
_entity_poly.type
_entity_poly.pdbx_seq_one_letter_code
_entity_poly.pdbx_strand_id
1 'polypeptide(L)'
;MALKFVIHEPKAKLLFTPKEFFNTLNDIFKNSQNRIVISCLYMGIGELEKELIDSIKKNVNIKDLKVDILLDRQRGTRLEGKFNESSVSILSELFKCSDNINISLFHNPLLGPILYNILPPRANEAIGVMHMKIYIGDNILMLSGANLSDSYLRNRQDRYFVIENKFLADSIHNIINTIQGMSFTLNRDLTIKWENDLMNPLIDAYVFREQYYRRIRFMLQGIQKHISQYNKNYSYNNYYKNIKNDPINDKTYIYNNQNNNKYSYTSNEFSMLNSFSTDIFDKDTYNNKNQKNNHKKENMETHTLLDTNHGTCDSTINLLNNNQNENHTNNLFTYLNEKDEFFYPLFEKNKSILVLELSLQCGFSIPPIYDETDMLENLLKNIEKYDQSLVISSGYLNFPMNFLKLIRNIYINVMQKKNGILQLITASPCANSFYKSKGISYYIPSSYSAMANVCIEYITKNLTNFLKKVNGQNVSEQNDISNQKIYIEYYKPSWTFHSKGIWIMDNMKSMKNVSNDNDNDNNNNDNNNNNNNNINNNEFHSAKKYEQNVNNSPNVKNNLNKSEYFNNENFDKNIDEENDYYDNLPWCTVIGSSNYGYRAKYRDLEMSFIIKTNDYNLRCQLKKELNIIYESSHFVQVDELKLRYAFWLKFLVKYIFKWLL
;
A
#
# COMPACT_ATOMS: atom_id res chain seq x y z
N MET A 1 -3.60 -2.91 12.46
CA MET A 1 -2.93 -1.70 12.95
C MET A 1 -1.90 -1.22 11.93
N ALA A 2 -2.25 -0.21 11.13
CA ALA A 2 -1.27 0.44 10.25
C ALA A 2 -0.39 1.43 11.03
N LEU A 3 0.85 1.62 10.59
CA LEU A 3 1.81 2.59 11.14
C LEU A 3 1.80 3.87 10.29
N LYS A 4 1.32 4.99 10.84
CA LYS A 4 1.15 6.28 10.11
C LYS A 4 2.37 7.19 10.32
N PHE A 5 3.26 7.23 9.33
CA PHE A 5 4.38 8.17 9.24
C PHE A 5 3.92 9.48 8.57
N VAL A 6 4.38 10.62 9.07
CA VAL A 6 4.19 11.94 8.45
C VAL A 6 5.56 12.52 8.12
N ILE A 7 5.75 12.87 6.85
CA ILE A 7 7.00 13.42 6.30
C ILE A 7 6.68 14.78 5.72
N HIS A 8 7.21 15.84 6.34
CA HIS A 8 7.19 17.19 5.81
C HIS A 8 8.39 17.40 4.87
N GLU A 9 8.21 18.21 3.83
CA GLU A 9 9.21 18.45 2.77
C GLU A 9 9.78 17.13 2.19
N PRO A 10 8.89 16.23 1.69
CA PRO A 10 9.25 14.87 1.32
C PRO A 10 10.22 14.80 0.14
N LYS A 11 11.46 14.40 0.43
CA LYS A 11 12.42 13.92 -0.57
C LYS A 11 11.97 12.58 -1.15
N ALA A 12 11.01 12.60 -2.07
CA ALA A 12 10.50 11.42 -2.75
C ALA A 12 10.39 11.62 -4.27
N LYS A 13 10.40 10.51 -5.02
CA LYS A 13 10.15 10.48 -6.47
C LYS A 13 9.62 9.12 -6.93
N LEU A 14 8.89 9.11 -8.04
CA LEU A 14 8.60 7.89 -8.79
C LEU A 14 9.72 7.61 -9.80
N LEU A 15 9.87 6.34 -10.18
CA LEU A 15 10.59 5.94 -11.39
C LEU A 15 9.57 5.33 -12.36
N PHE A 16 9.76 5.53 -13.66
CA PHE A 16 8.76 5.23 -14.68
C PHE A 16 9.10 4.00 -15.53
N THR A 17 10.37 3.58 -15.55
CA THR A 17 10.86 2.48 -16.40
C THR A 17 11.69 1.43 -15.62
N PRO A 18 11.70 0.17 -16.07
CA PRO A 18 12.60 -0.88 -15.56
C PRO A 18 14.09 -0.47 -15.59
N LYS A 19 14.50 0.35 -16.57
CA LYS A 19 15.87 0.87 -16.67
C LYS A 19 16.19 1.90 -15.59
N GLU A 20 15.27 2.81 -15.29
CA GLU A 20 15.43 3.75 -14.16
C GLU A 20 15.50 3.01 -12.83
N PHE A 21 14.66 1.98 -12.63
CA PHE A 21 14.67 1.10 -11.47
C PHE A 21 16.03 0.40 -11.32
N PHE A 22 16.50 -0.29 -12.36
CA PHE A 22 17.79 -0.98 -12.40
C PHE A 22 18.97 -0.04 -12.11
N ASN A 23 19.05 1.10 -12.81
CA ASN A 23 20.11 2.09 -12.60
C ASN A 23 20.09 2.63 -11.17
N THR A 24 18.91 2.97 -10.63
CA THR A 24 18.79 3.52 -9.27
C THR A 24 19.18 2.48 -8.21
N LEU A 25 18.89 1.19 -8.42
CA LEU A 25 19.37 0.11 -7.54
C LEU A 25 20.90 -0.04 -7.59
N ASN A 26 21.50 -0.02 -8.78
CA ASN A 26 22.94 -0.02 -8.96
C ASN A 26 23.60 1.15 -8.22
N ASP A 27 23.06 2.37 -8.36
CA ASP A 27 23.56 3.56 -7.68
C ASP A 27 23.40 3.48 -6.14
N ILE A 28 22.28 2.94 -5.65
CA ILE A 28 22.07 2.71 -4.20
C ILE A 28 23.11 1.70 -3.68
N PHE A 29 23.23 0.53 -4.33
CA PHE A 29 24.12 -0.54 -3.86
C PHE A 29 25.60 -0.18 -3.95
N LYS A 30 26.01 0.57 -4.97
CA LYS A 30 27.40 1.02 -5.17
C LYS A 30 27.84 2.10 -4.17
N ASN A 31 26.94 2.99 -3.77
CA ASN A 31 27.29 4.19 -2.99
C ASN A 31 26.88 4.12 -1.50
N SER A 32 26.17 3.08 -1.05
CA SER A 32 25.82 2.87 0.37
C SER A 32 27.07 2.78 1.25
N GLN A 33 27.01 3.33 2.46
CA GLN A 33 28.13 3.46 3.39
C GLN A 33 28.00 2.56 4.62
N ASN A 34 26.79 2.42 5.18
CA ASN A 34 26.55 1.74 6.46
C ASN A 34 25.75 0.45 6.27
N ARG A 35 24.72 0.46 5.40
CA ARG A 35 23.92 -0.73 5.10
C ARG A 35 23.34 -0.81 3.69
N ILE A 36 23.13 -2.04 3.24
CA ILE A 36 22.19 -2.42 2.18
C ILE A 36 21.17 -3.41 2.78
N VAL A 37 19.89 -3.21 2.48
CA VAL A 37 18.82 -4.17 2.83
C VAL A 37 18.03 -4.53 1.57
N ILE A 38 17.89 -5.82 1.31
CA ILE A 38 17.16 -6.37 0.16
C ILE A 38 16.12 -7.36 0.67
N SER A 39 14.83 -7.03 0.56
CA SER A 39 13.77 -8.03 0.69
C SER A 39 13.06 -8.18 -0.66
N CYS A 40 12.95 -9.39 -1.18
CA CYS A 40 12.15 -9.70 -2.37
C CYS A 40 11.74 -11.17 -2.42
N LEU A 41 10.75 -11.54 -3.24
CA LEU A 41 10.30 -12.93 -3.37
C LEU A 41 11.45 -13.87 -3.78
N TYR A 42 12.28 -13.42 -4.73
CA TYR A 42 13.51 -14.08 -5.18
C TYR A 42 14.38 -13.09 -5.96
N MET A 43 15.65 -13.45 -6.15
CA MET A 43 16.53 -12.85 -7.16
C MET A 43 16.67 -13.83 -8.34
N GLY A 44 16.59 -13.34 -9.57
CA GLY A 44 16.83 -14.15 -10.76
C GLY A 44 18.31 -14.48 -10.99
N ILE A 45 18.60 -15.15 -12.10
CA ILE A 45 19.94 -15.66 -12.41
C ILE A 45 20.55 -15.07 -13.69
N GLY A 46 19.92 -14.03 -14.23
CA GLY A 46 20.38 -13.32 -15.44
C GLY A 46 21.61 -12.44 -15.22
N GLU A 47 22.06 -11.83 -16.32
CA GLU A 47 23.24 -10.96 -16.35
C GLU A 47 23.03 -9.67 -15.55
N LEU A 48 21.83 -9.10 -15.59
CA LEU A 48 21.46 -7.90 -14.84
C LEU A 48 21.41 -8.16 -13.33
N GLU A 49 20.90 -9.31 -12.91
CA GLU A 49 20.92 -9.72 -11.49
C GLU A 49 22.35 -9.93 -10.99
N LYS A 50 23.22 -10.51 -11.82
CA LYS A 50 24.66 -10.67 -11.51
C LYS A 50 25.38 -9.31 -11.50
N GLU A 51 24.98 -8.34 -12.32
CA GLU A 51 25.50 -6.96 -12.29
C GLU A 51 25.14 -6.23 -10.98
N LEU A 52 23.89 -6.33 -10.49
CA LEU A 52 23.49 -5.76 -9.19
C LEU A 52 24.35 -6.31 -8.04
N ILE A 53 24.65 -7.60 -8.06
CA ILE A 53 25.51 -8.27 -7.07
C ILE A 53 26.97 -7.84 -7.21
N ASP A 54 27.46 -7.66 -8.44
CA ASP A 54 28.78 -7.08 -8.69
C ASP A 54 28.90 -5.63 -8.21
N SER A 55 27.83 -4.83 -8.27
CA SER A 55 27.79 -3.47 -7.69
C SER A 55 27.88 -3.48 -6.15
N ILE A 56 27.34 -4.49 -5.47
CA ILE A 56 27.57 -4.70 -4.02
C ILE A 56 29.02 -5.12 -3.78
N LYS A 57 29.54 -6.11 -4.52
CA LYS A 57 30.93 -6.62 -4.41
C LYS A 57 31.99 -5.55 -4.68
N LYS A 58 31.67 -4.53 -5.48
CA LYS A 58 32.53 -3.39 -5.86
C LYS A 58 32.28 -2.12 -5.04
N ASN A 59 31.38 -2.14 -4.05
CA ASN A 59 31.20 -1.02 -3.13
C ASN A 59 32.47 -0.81 -2.30
N VAL A 60 32.96 0.42 -2.22
CA VAL A 60 34.22 0.78 -1.53
C VAL A 60 34.19 0.40 -0.04
N ASN A 61 33.01 0.43 0.57
CA ASN A 61 32.79 0.18 2.00
C ASN A 61 32.45 -1.28 2.32
N ILE A 62 32.47 -2.21 1.34
CA ILE A 62 31.87 -3.56 1.45
C ILE A 62 32.32 -4.37 2.68
N LYS A 63 33.53 -4.14 3.19
CA LYS A 63 34.06 -4.82 4.40
C LYS A 63 33.28 -4.46 5.67
N ASP A 64 32.93 -3.19 5.82
CA ASP A 64 32.26 -2.65 7.02
C ASP A 64 30.74 -2.57 6.82
N LEU A 65 30.30 -2.42 5.57
CA LEU A 65 28.91 -2.37 5.13
C LEU A 65 28.10 -3.60 5.58
N LYS A 66 27.00 -3.39 6.33
CA LYS A 66 26.06 -4.46 6.66
C LYS A 66 25.17 -4.77 5.45
N VAL A 67 25.07 -6.04 5.05
CA VAL A 67 24.21 -6.45 3.93
C VAL A 67 23.19 -7.49 4.40
N ASP A 68 21.94 -7.07 4.56
CA ASP A 68 20.82 -7.92 4.98
C ASP A 68 19.93 -8.29 3.79
N ILE A 69 19.77 -9.58 3.53
CA ILE A 69 18.98 -10.10 2.41
C ILE A 69 17.91 -11.07 2.95
N LEU A 70 16.64 -10.81 2.64
CA LEU A 70 15.50 -11.63 3.02
C LEU A 70 14.72 -12.09 1.78
N LEU A 71 14.81 -13.39 1.47
CA LEU A 71 14.04 -14.03 0.40
C LEU A 71 12.97 -14.98 0.93
N ASP A 72 12.03 -15.36 0.07
CA ASP A 72 11.22 -16.56 0.30
C ASP A 72 12.08 -17.81 0.06
N ARG A 73 12.08 -18.75 1.01
CA ARG A 73 12.90 -19.97 1.00
C ARG A 73 12.63 -20.85 -0.20
N GLN A 74 11.37 -21.01 -0.59
CA GLN A 74 10.92 -21.95 -1.61
C GLN A 74 11.12 -21.39 -3.03
N ARG A 75 11.11 -20.07 -3.15
CA ARG A 75 11.41 -19.33 -4.38
C ARG A 75 12.91 -19.10 -4.58
N GLY A 76 13.64 -18.73 -3.52
CA GLY A 76 15.07 -18.40 -3.54
C GLY A 76 16.02 -19.59 -3.69
N THR A 77 15.56 -20.80 -3.33
CA THR A 77 16.29 -22.07 -3.54
C THR A 77 15.86 -22.81 -4.81
N ARG A 78 14.91 -22.30 -5.60
CA ARG A 78 14.46 -22.96 -6.83
C ARG A 78 15.59 -22.94 -7.88
N LEU A 79 16.00 -24.13 -8.32
CA LEU A 79 17.00 -24.29 -9.38
C LEU A 79 16.40 -23.91 -10.74
N GLU A 80 17.08 -23.05 -11.48
CA GLU A 80 16.66 -22.51 -12.78
C GLU A 80 17.85 -22.42 -13.76
N GLY A 81 17.56 -22.14 -15.04
CA GLY A 81 18.58 -22.00 -16.09
C GLY A 81 19.19 -23.33 -16.58
N LYS A 82 20.29 -23.24 -17.35
CA LYS A 82 21.03 -24.40 -17.86
C LYS A 82 22.02 -24.99 -16.85
N PHE A 83 22.45 -24.18 -15.88
CA PHE A 83 23.47 -24.54 -14.89
C PHE A 83 22.88 -24.94 -13.53
N ASN A 84 21.55 -25.01 -13.42
CA ASN A 84 20.82 -25.25 -12.16
C ASN A 84 21.23 -24.27 -11.04
N GLU A 85 21.32 -22.98 -11.39
CA GLU A 85 21.57 -21.89 -10.43
C GLU A 85 20.28 -21.50 -9.70
N SER A 86 20.40 -20.81 -8.56
CA SER A 86 19.29 -20.24 -7.80
C SER A 86 19.66 -18.86 -7.25
N SER A 87 18.73 -18.14 -6.62
CA SER A 87 19.05 -16.88 -5.94
C SER A 87 20.18 -17.09 -4.91
N VAL A 88 20.10 -18.19 -4.15
CA VAL A 88 21.05 -18.59 -3.12
C VAL A 88 22.46 -18.81 -3.67
N SER A 89 22.62 -19.41 -4.87
CA SER A 89 23.95 -19.69 -5.43
C SER A 89 24.67 -18.44 -5.96
N ILE A 90 23.92 -17.38 -6.33
CA ILE A 90 24.50 -16.10 -6.74
C ILE A 90 24.78 -15.23 -5.51
N LEU A 91 23.83 -15.14 -4.59
CA LEU A 91 23.98 -14.35 -3.37
C LEU A 91 25.11 -14.85 -2.47
N SER A 92 25.41 -16.16 -2.48
CA SER A 92 26.53 -16.71 -1.72
C SER A 92 27.92 -16.26 -2.21
N GLU A 93 28.04 -15.66 -3.40
CA GLU A 93 29.29 -14.99 -3.79
C GLU A 93 29.65 -13.84 -2.86
N LEU A 94 28.66 -13.17 -2.26
CA LEU A 94 28.88 -12.03 -1.36
C LEU A 94 29.74 -12.46 -0.15
N PHE A 95 29.57 -13.67 0.37
CA PHE A 95 30.35 -14.20 1.51
C PHE A 95 31.87 -14.27 1.27
N LYS A 96 32.32 -14.10 0.01
CA LYS A 96 33.75 -14.02 -0.34
C LYS A 96 34.32 -12.60 -0.16
N CYS A 97 33.47 -11.60 0.08
CA CYS A 97 33.83 -10.17 0.04
C CYS A 97 33.71 -9.46 1.40
N SER A 98 32.87 -9.95 2.32
CA SER A 98 32.68 -9.36 3.65
C SER A 98 32.19 -10.39 4.66
N ASP A 99 32.43 -10.12 5.94
CA ASP A 99 31.88 -10.90 7.05
C ASP A 99 30.45 -10.47 7.42
N ASN A 100 30.08 -9.21 7.11
CA ASN A 100 28.84 -8.54 7.56
C ASN A 100 27.61 -8.82 6.66
N ILE A 101 27.53 -10.01 6.08
CA ILE A 101 26.46 -10.42 5.16
C ILE A 101 25.55 -11.45 5.82
N ASN A 102 24.25 -11.17 5.81
CA ASN A 102 23.18 -11.98 6.39
C ASN A 102 22.16 -12.32 5.31
N ILE A 103 22.09 -13.59 4.89
CA ILE A 103 21.12 -14.07 3.90
C ILE A 103 20.12 -14.99 4.62
N SER A 104 18.87 -14.56 4.67
CA SER A 104 17.78 -15.22 5.39
C SER A 104 16.67 -15.66 4.42
N LEU A 105 16.08 -16.82 4.71
CA LEU A 105 15.15 -17.53 3.84
C LEU A 105 13.85 -17.82 4.61
N PHE A 106 12.83 -16.99 4.43
CA PHE A 106 11.54 -17.13 5.11
C PHE A 106 10.79 -18.37 4.61
N HIS A 107 10.28 -19.18 5.53
CA HIS A 107 9.47 -20.35 5.21
C HIS A 107 8.03 -20.13 5.65
N ASN A 108 7.07 -20.18 4.71
CA ASN A 108 5.66 -20.00 5.06
C ASN A 108 5.15 -21.19 5.89
N PRO A 109 4.62 -20.99 7.12
CA PRO A 109 4.27 -22.08 8.02
C PRO A 109 2.99 -22.83 7.61
N LEU A 110 2.28 -22.42 6.57
CA LEU A 110 1.24 -23.25 5.95
C LEU A 110 1.84 -24.40 5.12
N LEU A 111 3.11 -24.30 4.72
CA LEU A 111 3.83 -25.31 3.96
C LEU A 111 4.54 -26.31 4.89
N GLY A 112 3.78 -27.24 5.46
CA GLY A 112 4.31 -28.33 6.28
C GLY A 112 5.23 -29.30 5.51
N PRO A 113 6.07 -30.10 6.19
CA PRO A 113 7.11 -30.92 5.55
C PRO A 113 6.57 -31.95 4.56
N ILE A 114 5.37 -32.49 4.79
CA ILE A 114 4.70 -33.43 3.87
C ILE A 114 4.34 -32.74 2.55
N LEU A 115 3.75 -31.55 2.61
CA LEU A 115 3.35 -30.77 1.42
C LEU A 115 4.60 -30.31 0.64
N TYR A 116 5.62 -29.83 1.36
CA TYR A 116 6.92 -29.44 0.81
C TYR A 116 7.57 -30.54 -0.03
N ASN A 117 7.53 -31.80 0.42
CA ASN A 117 8.16 -32.94 -0.26
C ASN A 117 7.30 -33.55 -1.40
N ILE A 118 5.98 -33.37 -1.40
CA ILE A 118 5.07 -34.06 -2.34
C ILE A 118 4.66 -33.16 -3.53
N LEU A 119 4.49 -31.86 -3.31
CA LEU A 119 3.95 -30.96 -4.33
C LEU A 119 5.04 -30.44 -5.29
N PRO A 120 4.75 -30.33 -6.60
CA PRO A 120 5.64 -29.66 -7.55
C PRO A 120 5.95 -28.22 -7.10
N PRO A 121 7.16 -27.66 -7.36
CA PRO A 121 7.55 -26.35 -6.85
C PRO A 121 6.61 -25.18 -7.20
N ARG A 122 5.88 -25.25 -8.33
CA ARG A 122 4.88 -24.23 -8.72
C ARG A 122 3.51 -24.39 -8.05
N ALA A 123 3.24 -25.54 -7.42
CA ALA A 123 2.03 -25.78 -6.63
C ALA A 123 2.22 -25.33 -5.16
N ASN A 124 3.43 -25.47 -4.62
CA ASN A 124 3.79 -24.92 -3.30
C ASN A 124 3.63 -23.38 -3.26
N GLU A 125 3.91 -22.68 -4.36
CA GLU A 125 3.69 -21.23 -4.52
C GLU A 125 2.21 -20.79 -4.34
N ALA A 126 1.25 -21.73 -4.31
CA ALA A 126 -0.17 -21.46 -4.02
C ALA A 126 -0.56 -21.65 -2.54
N ILE A 127 0.30 -22.27 -1.72
CA ILE A 127 0.08 -22.45 -0.27
C ILE A 127 0.35 -21.15 0.50
N GLY A 128 1.29 -20.33 0.01
CA GLY A 128 1.59 -18.99 0.51
C GLY A 128 3.10 -18.69 0.44
N VAL A 129 3.49 -17.44 0.20
CA VAL A 129 4.89 -17.01 0.05
C VAL A 129 5.21 -15.72 0.82
N MET A 130 6.48 -15.46 1.10
CA MET A 130 6.94 -14.11 1.49
C MET A 130 7.02 -13.22 0.26
N HIS A 131 6.21 -12.17 0.22
CA HIS A 131 5.95 -11.45 -1.02
C HIS A 131 6.36 -9.97 -1.00
N MET A 132 6.85 -9.43 0.11
CA MET A 132 7.42 -8.07 0.20
C MET A 132 8.47 -7.81 -0.92
N LYS A 133 8.57 -6.56 -1.41
CA LYS A 133 9.74 -6.10 -2.19
C LYS A 133 10.18 -4.71 -1.71
N ILE A 134 11.37 -4.65 -1.10
CA ILE A 134 11.94 -3.47 -0.46
C ILE A 134 13.45 -3.46 -0.71
N TYR A 135 13.97 -2.30 -1.09
CA TYR A 135 15.40 -2.09 -1.27
C TYR A 135 15.82 -0.84 -0.49
N ILE A 136 16.82 -0.95 0.37
CA ILE A 136 17.34 0.16 1.19
C ILE A 136 18.85 0.27 0.97
N GLY A 137 19.33 1.49 0.79
CA GLY A 137 20.74 1.84 1.03
C GLY A 137 20.79 3.01 2.00
N ASP A 138 21.42 2.80 3.16
CA ASP A 138 21.43 3.75 4.28
C ASP A 138 20.03 4.32 4.62
N ASN A 139 19.75 5.56 4.20
CA ASN A 139 18.52 6.31 4.46
C ASN A 139 17.58 6.39 3.23
N ILE A 140 18.02 5.87 2.08
CA ILE A 140 17.23 5.80 0.84
C ILE A 140 16.45 4.49 0.84
N LEU A 141 15.14 4.59 0.78
CA LEU A 141 14.18 3.51 0.68
C LEU A 141 13.57 3.47 -0.72
N MET A 142 13.46 2.28 -1.30
CA MET A 142 12.72 2.04 -2.54
C MET A 142 11.62 0.99 -2.30
N LEU A 143 10.39 1.40 -2.53
CA LEU A 143 9.17 0.59 -2.49
C LEU A 143 8.83 0.13 -3.91
N SER A 144 8.46 -1.14 -4.10
CA SER A 144 8.09 -1.64 -5.43
C SER A 144 7.18 -2.88 -5.38
N GLY A 145 6.48 -3.14 -6.48
CA GLY A 145 5.89 -4.46 -6.76
C GLY A 145 6.83 -5.41 -7.53
N ALA A 146 7.97 -4.92 -8.01
CA ALA A 146 8.95 -5.65 -8.81
C ALA A 146 9.91 -6.49 -7.96
N ASN A 147 10.23 -7.70 -8.42
CA ASN A 147 11.31 -8.51 -7.85
C ASN A 147 12.61 -8.28 -8.65
N LEU A 148 13.76 -8.66 -8.10
CA LEU A 148 15.05 -8.55 -8.80
C LEU A 148 15.23 -9.72 -9.77
N SER A 149 14.49 -9.74 -10.88
CA SER A 149 14.73 -10.70 -11.97
C SER A 149 14.57 -10.07 -13.34
N ASP A 150 15.31 -10.60 -14.32
CA ASP A 150 15.48 -10.10 -15.69
C ASP A 150 14.26 -9.37 -16.30
N SER A 151 13.08 -10.00 -16.28
CA SER A 151 11.85 -9.38 -16.82
C SER A 151 11.47 -8.05 -16.16
N TYR A 152 11.63 -7.93 -14.84
CA TYR A 152 11.39 -6.69 -14.06
C TYR A 152 12.47 -5.63 -14.25
N LEU A 153 13.64 -6.00 -14.77
CA LEU A 153 14.76 -5.10 -15.05
C LEU A 153 14.77 -4.65 -16.53
N ARG A 154 14.14 -5.41 -17.44
CA ARG A 154 14.01 -5.07 -18.88
C ARG A 154 12.64 -4.49 -19.29
N ASN A 155 11.57 -5.27 -19.14
CA ASN A 155 10.35 -5.14 -19.97
C ASN A 155 9.04 -5.59 -19.27
N ARG A 156 8.97 -5.51 -17.95
CA ARG A 156 7.75 -5.78 -17.17
C ARG A 156 7.33 -4.51 -16.44
N GLN A 157 6.16 -3.99 -16.79
CA GLN A 157 5.61 -2.81 -16.14
C GLN A 157 5.16 -3.17 -14.72
N ASP A 158 5.87 -2.63 -13.74
CA ASP A 158 5.48 -2.55 -12.34
C ASP A 158 5.68 -1.11 -11.85
N ARG A 159 5.73 -0.87 -10.54
CA ARG A 159 5.79 0.46 -9.92
C ARG A 159 6.99 0.62 -9.00
N TYR A 160 7.51 1.85 -8.88
CA TYR A 160 8.74 2.13 -8.13
C TYR A 160 8.64 3.52 -7.47
N PHE A 161 8.79 3.57 -6.14
CA PHE A 161 8.70 4.82 -5.36
C PHE A 161 9.89 4.93 -4.42
N VAL A 162 10.68 5.99 -4.56
CA VAL A 162 11.91 6.23 -3.80
C VAL A 162 11.67 7.33 -2.78
N ILE A 163 12.14 7.12 -1.54
CA ILE A 163 12.04 8.08 -0.42
C ILE A 163 13.39 8.16 0.29
N GLU A 164 13.95 9.36 0.45
CA GLU A 164 15.06 9.59 1.37
C GLU A 164 14.49 10.00 2.74
N ASN A 165 14.39 9.06 3.68
CA ASN A 165 13.98 9.35 5.06
C ASN A 165 14.58 8.33 6.04
N LYS A 166 15.47 8.81 6.92
CA LYS A 166 16.18 7.95 7.88
C LYS A 166 15.23 7.18 8.81
N PHE A 167 14.27 7.85 9.43
CA PHE A 167 13.39 7.23 10.44
C PHE A 167 12.48 6.15 9.83
N LEU A 168 11.97 6.39 8.62
CA LEU A 168 11.20 5.41 7.86
C LEU A 168 12.07 4.21 7.44
N ALA A 169 13.28 4.46 6.90
CA ALA A 169 14.20 3.41 6.49
C ALA A 169 14.66 2.55 7.68
N ASP A 170 14.97 3.16 8.83
CA ASP A 170 15.29 2.47 10.09
C ASP A 170 14.10 1.62 10.58
N SER A 171 12.88 2.16 10.49
CA SER A 171 11.66 1.44 10.91
C SER A 171 11.35 0.23 10.03
N ILE A 172 11.49 0.35 8.69
CA ILE A 172 11.25 -0.75 7.76
C ILE A 172 12.37 -1.80 7.85
N HIS A 173 13.63 -1.37 8.04
CA HIS A 173 14.72 -2.30 8.32
C HIS A 173 14.47 -3.08 9.63
N ASN A 174 13.94 -2.45 10.68
CA ASN A 174 13.55 -3.16 11.91
C ASN A 174 12.48 -4.24 11.67
N ILE A 175 11.49 -3.97 10.81
CA ILE A 175 10.49 -4.97 10.39
C ILE A 175 11.16 -6.13 9.66
N ILE A 176 12.01 -5.84 8.66
CA ILE A 176 12.71 -6.86 7.86
C ILE A 176 13.63 -7.72 8.74
N ASN A 177 14.47 -7.10 9.58
CA ASN A 177 15.38 -7.80 10.50
C ASN A 177 14.61 -8.68 11.51
N THR A 178 13.45 -8.21 12.00
CA THR A 178 12.56 -9.03 12.86
C THR A 178 12.03 -10.28 12.13
N ILE A 179 11.77 -10.19 10.83
CA ILE A 179 11.32 -11.33 10.01
C ILE A 179 12.51 -12.23 9.61
N GLN A 180 13.69 -11.67 9.36
CA GLN A 180 14.94 -12.43 9.17
C GLN A 180 15.26 -13.29 10.39
N GLY A 181 15.11 -12.75 11.61
CA GLY A 181 15.24 -13.52 12.84
C GLY A 181 14.26 -14.67 12.96
N MET A 182 13.12 -14.65 12.26
CA MET A 182 12.13 -15.73 12.21
C MET A 182 12.19 -16.53 10.89
N SER A 183 13.37 -16.57 10.27
CA SER A 183 13.64 -17.25 8.99
C SER A 183 14.81 -18.23 9.12
N PHE A 184 15.02 -19.08 8.10
CA PHE A 184 16.23 -19.92 8.04
C PHE A 184 17.44 -19.08 7.62
N THR A 185 18.60 -19.31 8.23
CA THR A 185 19.87 -18.67 7.86
C THR A 185 20.59 -19.48 6.79
N LEU A 186 21.08 -18.83 5.73
CA LEU A 186 22.06 -19.41 4.82
C LEU A 186 23.46 -19.17 5.40
N ASN A 187 24.17 -20.25 5.69
CA ASN A 187 25.54 -20.22 6.19
C ASN A 187 26.57 -20.21 5.04
N ARG A 188 27.84 -19.87 5.37
CA ARG A 188 28.95 -19.80 4.41
C ARG A 188 29.36 -21.16 3.83
N ASP A 189 29.05 -22.24 4.54
CA ASP A 189 29.14 -23.64 4.09
C ASP A 189 28.00 -24.02 3.11
N LEU A 190 27.16 -23.05 2.71
CA LEU A 190 25.95 -23.17 1.92
C LEU A 190 24.84 -24.01 2.57
N THR A 191 24.97 -24.39 3.85
CA THR A 191 23.89 -25.04 4.59
C THR A 191 22.81 -24.04 4.98
N ILE A 192 21.56 -24.50 4.99
CA ILE A 192 20.40 -23.71 5.39
C ILE A 192 19.93 -24.25 6.74
N LYS A 193 20.13 -23.49 7.82
CA LYS A 193 19.88 -23.91 9.21
C LYS A 193 18.79 -23.06 9.86
N TRP A 194 18.15 -23.61 10.89
CA TRP A 194 17.23 -22.87 11.77
C TRP A 194 17.98 -22.49 13.04
N GLU A 195 18.31 -21.21 13.18
CA GLU A 195 19.18 -20.69 14.23
C GLU A 195 18.45 -19.59 15.02
N ASN A 196 17.24 -19.91 15.50
CA ASN A 196 16.40 -18.98 16.25
C ASN A 196 15.69 -19.64 17.45
N ASP A 197 15.28 -18.80 18.41
CA ASP A 197 14.56 -19.16 19.64
C ASP A 197 13.07 -19.50 19.43
N LEU A 198 12.49 -19.19 18.26
CA LEU A 198 11.18 -19.70 17.88
C LEU A 198 11.24 -21.19 17.50
N MET A 199 10.10 -21.86 17.68
CA MET A 199 9.85 -23.17 17.12
C MET A 199 10.07 -23.19 15.61
N ASN A 200 10.74 -24.22 15.10
CA ASN A 200 10.97 -24.38 13.67
C ASN A 200 9.63 -24.68 12.96
N PRO A 201 9.22 -23.91 11.93
CA PRO A 201 7.92 -24.09 11.25
C PRO A 201 7.79 -25.42 10.48
N LEU A 202 8.88 -26.18 10.29
CA LEU A 202 8.86 -27.54 9.75
C LEU A 202 8.69 -28.63 10.81
N ILE A 203 8.82 -28.29 12.11
CA ILE A 203 8.65 -29.20 13.25
C ILE A 203 7.25 -29.00 13.83
N ASP A 204 6.94 -27.80 14.32
CA ASP A 204 5.60 -27.43 14.78
C ASP A 204 5.24 -26.03 14.27
N ALA A 205 4.47 -26.03 13.19
CA ALA A 205 3.94 -24.82 12.57
C ALA A 205 2.93 -24.09 13.46
N TYR A 206 2.18 -24.76 14.36
CA TYR A 206 1.17 -24.11 15.19
C TYR A 206 1.84 -23.18 16.20
N VAL A 207 2.80 -23.71 16.98
CA VAL A 207 3.53 -22.92 17.98
C VAL A 207 4.32 -21.79 17.32
N PHE A 208 4.96 -22.04 16.16
CA PHE A 208 5.60 -20.97 15.39
C PHE A 208 4.63 -19.85 15.01
N ARG A 209 3.41 -20.17 14.55
CA ARG A 209 2.42 -19.17 14.12
C ARG A 209 1.90 -18.29 15.27
N GLU A 210 1.88 -18.80 16.50
CA GLU A 210 1.60 -18.01 17.71
C GLU A 210 2.78 -17.12 18.12
N GLN A 211 3.99 -17.69 18.17
CA GLN A 211 5.18 -16.93 18.54
C GLN A 211 5.47 -15.81 17.52
N TYR A 212 5.28 -16.08 16.23
CA TYR A 212 5.38 -15.11 15.14
C TYR A 212 4.39 -13.95 15.32
N TYR A 213 3.12 -14.23 15.67
CA TYR A 213 2.15 -13.18 15.99
C TYR A 213 2.65 -12.28 17.13
N ARG A 214 3.06 -12.89 18.26
CA ARG A 214 3.52 -12.15 19.44
C ARG A 214 4.73 -11.26 19.11
N ARG A 215 5.71 -11.78 18.36
CA ARG A 215 6.93 -11.06 17.97
C ARG A 215 6.64 -9.90 17.00
N ILE A 216 5.82 -10.11 15.96
CA ILE A 216 5.40 -9.03 15.05
C ILE A 216 4.61 -7.95 15.81
N ARG A 217 3.65 -8.34 16.66
CA ARG A 217 2.85 -7.36 17.43
C ARG A 217 3.70 -6.52 18.38
N PHE A 218 4.63 -7.14 19.11
CA PHE A 218 5.56 -6.42 19.99
C PHE A 218 6.42 -5.41 19.20
N MET A 219 6.99 -5.83 18.07
CA MET A 219 7.80 -4.97 17.20
C MET A 219 7.00 -3.79 16.63
N LEU A 220 5.80 -4.03 16.09
CA LEU A 220 4.94 -2.98 15.54
C LEU A 220 4.50 -1.96 16.62
N GLN A 221 4.19 -2.43 17.83
CA GLN A 221 3.90 -1.56 18.97
C GLN A 221 5.12 -0.72 19.39
N GLY A 222 6.34 -1.27 19.30
CA GLY A 222 7.58 -0.53 19.51
C GLY A 222 7.75 0.60 18.48
N ILE A 223 7.59 0.29 17.19
CA ILE A 223 7.68 1.32 16.12
C ILE A 223 6.60 2.39 16.29
N GLN A 224 5.36 2.02 16.64
CA GLN A 224 4.30 3.02 16.89
C GLN A 224 4.67 3.97 18.04
N LYS A 225 5.27 3.48 19.13
CA LYS A 225 5.75 4.34 20.23
C LYS A 225 6.80 5.33 19.73
N HIS A 226 7.73 4.89 18.89
CA HIS A 226 8.74 5.77 18.28
C HIS A 226 8.11 6.79 17.31
N ILE A 227 7.10 6.41 16.51
CA ILE A 227 6.34 7.34 15.65
C ILE A 227 5.66 8.42 16.50
N SER A 228 4.98 8.03 17.58
CA SER A 228 4.32 8.98 18.49
C SER A 228 5.31 9.91 19.21
N GLN A 229 6.53 9.45 19.51
CA GLN A 229 7.60 10.29 20.05
C GLN A 229 8.17 11.26 18.99
N TYR A 230 8.45 10.76 17.77
CA TYR A 230 8.93 11.56 16.65
C TYR A 230 7.97 12.70 16.30
N ASN A 231 6.67 12.41 16.20
CA ASN A 231 5.64 13.40 15.91
C ASN A 231 5.51 14.46 17.03
N LYS A 232 5.62 14.07 18.31
CA LYS A 232 5.64 15.01 19.44
C LYS A 232 6.85 15.95 19.37
N ASN A 233 8.03 15.41 19.13
CA ASN A 233 9.27 16.18 19.03
C ASN A 233 9.24 17.15 17.84
N TYR A 234 8.67 16.74 16.70
CA TYR A 234 8.50 17.60 15.53
C TYR A 234 7.56 18.78 15.81
N SER A 235 6.40 18.53 16.42
CA SER A 235 5.45 19.59 16.83
C SER A 235 6.06 20.57 17.83
N TYR A 236 6.79 20.05 18.83
CA TYR A 236 7.52 20.89 19.81
C TYR A 236 8.56 21.78 19.13
N ASN A 237 9.43 21.21 18.28
CA ASN A 237 10.47 21.97 17.60
C ASN A 237 9.90 23.07 16.69
N ASN A 238 8.80 22.82 15.98
CA ASN A 238 8.13 23.83 15.17
C ASN A 238 7.49 24.95 16.03
N TYR A 239 6.88 24.63 17.17
CA TYR A 239 6.31 25.63 18.07
C TYR A 239 7.39 26.62 18.56
N TYR A 240 8.54 26.11 19.01
CA TYR A 240 9.67 26.95 19.43
C TYR A 240 10.39 27.67 18.26
N LYS A 241 10.35 27.12 17.05
CA LYS A 241 10.86 27.79 15.84
C LYS A 241 9.99 28.99 15.43
N ASN A 242 8.67 28.86 15.55
CA ASN A 242 7.74 29.96 15.27
C ASN A 242 7.87 31.08 16.31
N ILE A 243 7.91 30.75 17.62
CA ILE A 243 8.10 31.73 18.71
C ILE A 243 9.39 32.56 18.55
N LYS A 244 10.44 32.01 17.93
CA LYS A 244 11.69 32.73 17.66
C LYS A 244 11.67 33.61 16.40
N ASN A 245 10.65 33.46 15.56
CA ASN A 245 10.53 34.17 14.28
C ASN A 245 9.52 35.32 14.32
N ASP A 246 8.54 35.29 15.24
CA ASP A 246 7.61 36.39 15.48
C ASP A 246 8.18 37.34 16.57
N PRO A 247 8.65 38.55 16.25
CA PRO A 247 8.98 39.55 17.26
C PRO A 247 7.69 40.02 17.96
N ILE A 248 7.67 39.88 19.30
CA ILE A 248 6.52 40.18 20.15
C ILE A 248 6.00 41.60 19.89
N ASN A 249 4.77 41.71 19.38
CA ASN A 249 4.08 42.98 19.19
C ASN A 249 2.95 43.09 20.22
N ASP A 250 3.32 43.30 21.48
CA ASP A 250 2.40 43.36 22.63
C ASP A 250 1.41 44.54 22.51
N LYS A 251 0.18 44.25 22.05
CA LYS A 251 -1.07 44.95 22.45
C LYS A 251 -2.33 44.25 21.93
N THR A 252 -3.36 44.26 22.78
CA THR A 252 -4.75 43.81 22.54
C THR A 252 -4.92 42.30 22.28
N TYR A 253 -5.95 41.62 22.77
CA TYR A 253 -7.14 42.09 23.50
C TYR A 253 -7.25 41.48 24.90
N ILE A 254 -7.53 42.34 25.89
CA ILE A 254 -8.24 41.93 27.11
C ILE A 254 -9.74 42.08 26.80
N TYR A 255 -10.53 41.05 27.06
CA TYR A 255 -11.99 41.20 27.16
C TYR A 255 -12.52 40.44 28.38
N ASN A 256 -13.43 41.09 29.11
CA ASN A 256 -13.87 40.64 30.42
C ASN A 256 -14.81 39.43 30.31
N ASN A 257 -14.58 38.43 31.16
CA ASN A 257 -15.54 37.36 31.39
C ASN A 257 -16.14 37.52 32.80
N GLN A 258 -17.37 38.03 32.88
CA GLN A 258 -18.14 38.15 34.11
C GLN A 258 -19.56 37.61 33.92
N ASN A 259 -20.08 37.02 35.00
CA ASN A 259 -21.47 36.67 35.31
C ASN A 259 -22.01 35.28 34.87
N ASN A 260 -22.47 34.57 35.91
CA ASN A 260 -23.65 33.70 35.96
C ASN A 260 -23.56 32.20 35.58
N ASN A 261 -23.12 31.42 36.57
CA ASN A 261 -23.94 30.42 37.28
C ASN A 261 -24.98 29.60 36.48
N LYS A 262 -24.79 28.27 36.44
CA LYS A 262 -25.61 27.32 37.23
C LYS A 262 -25.06 25.86 37.22
N TYR A 263 -25.31 25.20 38.35
CA TYR A 263 -25.44 23.76 38.68
C TYR A 263 -25.78 22.78 37.51
N SER A 264 -25.45 21.47 37.53
CA SER A 264 -24.78 20.60 38.54
C SER A 264 -24.64 19.13 38.05
N TYR A 265 -23.68 18.36 38.62
CA TYR A 265 -23.64 16.88 38.70
C TYR A 265 -23.57 16.08 37.36
N THR A 266 -23.12 14.82 37.26
CA THR A 266 -22.14 13.98 37.99
C THR A 266 -21.81 12.75 37.13
N SER A 267 -20.54 12.36 37.02
CA SER A 267 -20.14 10.96 36.84
C SER A 267 -18.68 10.75 37.26
N ASN A 268 -18.45 9.75 38.13
CA ASN A 268 -17.14 9.21 38.43
C ASN A 268 -16.85 8.01 37.50
N GLU A 269 -15.70 7.37 37.73
CA GLU A 269 -15.32 6.02 37.26
C GLU A 269 -14.95 5.89 35.78
N PHE A 270 -13.64 5.86 35.52
CA PHE A 270 -13.02 4.64 34.99
C PHE A 270 -11.57 4.52 35.46
N SER A 271 -11.30 3.58 36.36
CA SER A 271 -9.96 3.34 36.93
C SER A 271 -9.66 1.85 36.98
N MET A 272 -8.50 1.47 36.41
CA MET A 272 -7.85 0.15 36.49
C MET A 272 -8.69 -1.09 36.11
N LEU A 273 -8.22 -1.79 35.07
CA LEU A 273 -8.15 -3.25 35.11
C LEU A 273 -6.93 -3.73 34.30
N ASN A 274 -6.01 -4.37 35.02
CA ASN A 274 -4.76 -4.95 34.53
C ASN A 274 -4.54 -6.23 35.34
N SER A 275 -3.97 -7.30 34.75
CA SER A 275 -4.12 -8.71 35.20
C SER A 275 -5.57 -9.22 35.09
N PHE A 276 -5.87 -10.50 34.85
CA PHE A 276 -5.18 -11.75 35.21
C PHE A 276 -4.95 -12.74 34.05
N SER A 277 -4.26 -13.84 34.37
CA SER A 277 -3.99 -15.01 33.52
C SER A 277 -4.65 -16.28 34.09
N THR A 278 -4.91 -17.29 33.23
CA THR A 278 -4.86 -18.76 33.52
C THR A 278 -5.41 -19.23 34.90
N ASP A 279 -6.52 -19.96 35.08
CA ASP A 279 -6.96 -21.15 34.34
C ASP A 279 -8.34 -21.67 34.78
N ILE A 280 -9.02 -22.35 33.84
CA ILE A 280 -9.82 -23.58 33.96
C ILE A 280 -10.47 -23.92 35.34
N PHE A 281 -11.81 -23.82 35.45
CA PHE A 281 -12.67 -25.01 35.38
C PHE A 281 -14.15 -24.71 35.08
N ASP A 282 -14.85 -25.78 34.73
CA ASP A 282 -16.17 -25.87 34.12
C ASP A 282 -17.25 -26.20 35.17
N LYS A 283 -18.48 -25.68 35.00
CA LYS A 283 -19.76 -26.20 35.56
C LYS A 283 -20.01 -26.11 37.10
N ASP A 284 -21.25 -26.03 37.58
CA ASP A 284 -22.54 -25.85 36.89
C ASP A 284 -23.60 -25.10 37.71
N THR A 285 -24.72 -24.80 37.07
CA THR A 285 -25.98 -24.36 37.70
C THR A 285 -26.44 -25.22 38.87
N TYR A 286 -27.21 -24.64 39.79
CA TYR A 286 -28.49 -25.26 40.17
C TYR A 286 -29.56 -24.25 40.60
N ASN A 287 -30.81 -24.54 40.25
CA ASN A 287 -31.99 -23.83 40.72
C ASN A 287 -33.07 -24.86 41.10
N ASN A 288 -33.49 -24.86 42.37
CA ASN A 288 -34.70 -25.53 42.91
C ASN A 288 -34.94 -27.03 42.59
N LYS A 289 -34.63 -27.93 43.56
CA LYS A 289 -35.65 -28.48 44.50
C LYS A 289 -35.17 -29.53 45.51
N ASN A 290 -35.81 -29.50 46.67
CA ASN A 290 -36.14 -30.61 47.59
C ASN A 290 -35.06 -31.31 48.48
N GLN A 291 -35.38 -31.26 49.79
CA GLN A 291 -35.15 -32.26 50.85
C GLN A 291 -33.78 -32.41 51.57
N LYS A 292 -33.78 -31.87 52.80
CA LYS A 292 -33.48 -32.53 54.10
C LYS A 292 -32.02 -32.73 54.58
N ASN A 293 -31.89 -32.43 55.88
CA ASN A 293 -30.99 -33.01 56.90
C ASN A 293 -29.53 -32.50 57.04
N ASN A 294 -29.37 -31.58 58.00
CA ASN A 294 -28.50 -31.66 59.19
C ASN A 294 -26.96 -31.81 59.09
N HIS A 295 -26.29 -30.92 59.88
CA HIS A 295 -25.06 -31.17 60.67
C HIS A 295 -23.72 -31.24 59.90
N LYS A 296 -22.55 -30.88 60.48
CA LYS A 296 -22.16 -30.01 61.64
C LYS A 296 -20.62 -29.91 61.64
N LYS A 297 -20.04 -28.75 62.06
CA LYS A 297 -18.68 -28.61 62.68
C LYS A 297 -17.46 -29.02 61.80
N GLU A 298 -16.20 -28.67 62.05
CA GLU A 298 -15.56 -27.61 62.88
C GLU A 298 -14.08 -27.32 62.48
N ASN A 299 -13.68 -26.05 62.63
CA ASN A 299 -12.41 -25.52 63.18
C ASN A 299 -11.01 -25.75 62.57
N MET A 300 -10.13 -24.86 63.07
CA MET A 300 -8.66 -24.75 62.98
C MET A 300 -8.08 -24.22 61.66
N GLU A 301 -7.04 -23.38 61.62
CA GLU A 301 -6.40 -22.35 62.50
C GLU A 301 -4.95 -22.22 61.99
N THR A 302 -4.35 -21.02 62.01
CA THR A 302 -2.95 -20.81 61.63
C THR A 302 -2.26 -19.76 62.51
N HIS A 303 -0.95 -19.93 62.75
CA HIS A 303 -0.14 -19.09 63.64
C HIS A 303 0.67 -18.00 62.91
N THR A 304 1.25 -17.08 63.69
CA THR A 304 1.88 -15.81 63.29
C THR A 304 3.40 -15.75 63.60
N LEU A 305 3.99 -14.54 63.48
CA LEU A 305 5.32 -14.05 63.93
C LEU A 305 6.47 -14.14 62.90
N LEU A 306 7.46 -13.21 62.80
CA LEU A 306 7.61 -11.76 63.17
C LEU A 306 8.92 -11.21 62.52
N ASP A 307 9.02 -9.88 62.33
CA ASP A 307 10.22 -9.00 62.31
C ASP A 307 11.43 -9.26 61.36
N THR A 308 12.43 -8.37 61.10
CA THR A 308 12.65 -6.88 60.97
C THR A 308 13.94 -6.72 60.07
N ASN A 309 14.73 -5.63 59.88
CA ASN A 309 14.84 -4.25 60.40
C ASN A 309 15.69 -3.32 59.47
N HIS A 310 15.63 -1.98 59.69
CA HIS A 310 16.56 -0.87 59.30
C HIS A 310 17.10 -0.71 57.84
N GLY A 311 17.29 0.51 57.29
CA GLY A 311 16.93 1.86 57.76
C GLY A 311 17.59 3.04 56.99
N THR A 312 17.22 4.29 57.35
CA THR A 312 17.76 5.63 56.94
C THR A 312 17.22 6.36 55.68
N CYS A 313 17.22 7.71 55.77
CA CYS A 313 16.67 8.72 54.84
C CYS A 313 17.82 9.69 54.40
N ASP A 314 17.68 10.84 53.71
CA ASP A 314 16.52 11.65 53.27
C ASP A 314 16.88 12.63 52.12
N SER A 315 15.87 13.26 51.51
CA SER A 315 15.82 14.59 50.84
C SER A 315 17.00 15.13 49.98
N THR A 316 16.74 15.53 48.71
CA THR A 316 16.44 16.95 48.32
C THR A 316 16.35 17.15 46.79
N ILE A 317 15.14 17.18 46.23
CA ILE A 317 14.76 18.14 45.17
C ILE A 317 13.30 18.52 45.44
N ASN A 318 13.02 19.81 45.58
CA ASN A 318 11.65 20.33 45.68
C ASN A 318 11.62 21.79 45.16
N LEU A 319 10.43 22.30 44.82
CA LEU A 319 10.17 23.62 44.23
C LEU A 319 10.69 23.84 42.79
N LEU A 320 9.84 23.51 41.82
CA LEU A 320 9.34 24.50 40.87
C LEU A 320 7.97 24.07 40.30
N ASN A 321 6.93 24.16 41.15
CA ASN A 321 5.54 23.96 40.72
C ASN A 321 5.11 25.12 39.82
N ASN A 322 4.54 24.80 38.64
CA ASN A 322 3.84 25.77 37.80
C ASN A 322 2.70 25.09 37.01
N ASN A 323 1.68 24.64 37.73
CA ASN A 323 0.53 23.90 37.20
C ASN A 323 -0.47 24.83 36.47
N GLN A 324 -0.08 25.37 35.32
CA GLN A 324 -0.99 26.09 34.41
C GLN A 324 -0.95 25.61 32.95
N ASN A 325 0.10 24.90 32.51
CA ASN A 325 0.24 24.51 31.09
C ASN A 325 -0.58 23.28 30.67
N GLU A 326 -0.91 22.35 31.58
CA GLU A 326 -1.57 21.07 31.20
C GLU A 326 -3.00 21.25 30.66
N ASN A 327 -3.74 22.24 31.18
CA ASN A 327 -5.10 22.53 30.70
C ASN A 327 -5.11 23.10 29.28
N HIS A 328 -4.09 23.88 28.89
CA HIS A 328 -3.96 24.37 27.52
C HIS A 328 -3.58 23.24 26.55
N THR A 329 -2.71 22.31 26.94
CA THR A 329 -2.40 21.14 26.11
C THR A 329 -3.59 20.20 25.94
N ASN A 330 -4.41 20.00 26.99
CA ASN A 330 -5.59 19.15 26.90
C ASN A 330 -6.69 19.78 26.01
N ASN A 331 -6.96 21.09 26.14
CA ASN A 331 -7.88 21.78 25.25
C ASN A 331 -7.40 21.77 23.78
N LEU A 332 -6.08 21.89 23.54
CA LEU A 332 -5.52 21.78 22.20
C LEU A 332 -5.68 20.37 21.62
N PHE A 333 -5.54 19.32 22.43
CA PHE A 333 -5.82 17.94 22.02
C PHE A 333 -7.30 17.71 21.71
N THR A 334 -8.22 18.26 22.50
CA THR A 334 -9.67 18.17 22.20
C THR A 334 -10.02 18.88 20.89
N TYR A 335 -9.43 20.07 20.64
CA TYR A 335 -9.63 20.82 19.39
C TYR A 335 -8.98 20.17 18.15
N LEU A 336 -8.06 19.22 18.34
CA LEU A 336 -7.49 18.43 17.24
C LEU A 336 -8.40 17.28 16.79
N ASN A 337 -9.34 16.84 17.63
CA ASN A 337 -10.23 15.69 17.33
C ASN A 337 -11.36 16.01 16.34
N GLU A 338 -11.59 17.28 15.99
CA GLU A 338 -12.58 17.67 14.96
C GLU A 338 -12.02 17.61 13.52
N LYS A 339 -10.72 17.33 13.35
CA LYS A 339 -10.11 17.16 12.02
C LYS A 339 -10.30 15.74 11.52
N ASP A 340 -10.80 15.60 10.29
CA ASP A 340 -10.93 14.30 9.63
C ASP A 340 -9.58 13.60 9.45
N GLU A 341 -9.36 12.51 10.19
CA GLU A 341 -8.14 11.69 10.16
C GLU A 341 -7.78 11.16 8.77
N PHE A 342 -8.78 11.02 7.89
CA PHE A 342 -8.57 10.51 6.53
C PHE A 342 -7.64 11.42 5.72
N PHE A 343 -7.90 12.73 5.77
CA PHE A 343 -7.13 13.76 5.10
C PHE A 343 -6.05 14.40 5.97
N TYR A 344 -6.17 14.41 7.31
CA TYR A 344 -5.20 15.07 8.17
C TYR A 344 -3.82 14.35 8.17
N PRO A 345 -2.67 15.06 8.00
CA PRO A 345 -2.47 16.52 7.94
C PRO A 345 -2.27 17.14 6.52
N LEU A 346 -2.77 16.53 5.45
CA LEU A 346 -2.54 16.97 4.05
C LEU A 346 -3.02 18.40 3.73
N PHE A 347 -3.94 18.96 4.52
CA PHE A 347 -4.47 20.32 4.31
C PHE A 347 -3.84 21.39 5.22
N GLU A 348 -2.65 21.14 5.79
CA GLU A 348 -1.86 22.20 6.41
C GLU A 348 -1.36 23.20 5.36
N LYS A 349 -1.80 24.46 5.47
CA LYS A 349 -1.43 25.54 4.53
C LYS A 349 0.08 25.70 4.42
N ASN A 350 0.55 25.93 3.20
CA ASN A 350 1.94 26.25 2.85
C ASN A 350 2.99 25.19 3.26
N LYS A 351 2.60 23.91 3.43
CA LYS A 351 3.52 22.80 3.69
C LYS A 351 3.37 21.69 2.66
N SER A 352 4.48 21.25 2.07
CA SER A 352 4.52 19.98 1.35
C SER A 352 4.61 18.81 2.35
N ILE A 353 3.71 17.83 2.21
CA ILE A 353 3.50 16.73 3.15
C ILE A 353 3.26 15.44 2.38
N LEU A 354 3.93 14.37 2.80
CA LEU A 354 3.64 12.99 2.46
C LEU A 354 3.28 12.23 3.74
N VAL A 355 2.13 11.56 3.72
CA VAL A 355 1.69 10.61 4.74
C VAL A 355 1.89 9.21 4.18
N LEU A 356 2.56 8.34 4.94
CA LEU A 356 2.75 6.93 4.59
C LEU A 356 2.17 6.07 5.71
N GLU A 357 1.14 5.29 5.37
CA GLU A 357 0.48 4.33 6.25
C GLU A 357 0.95 2.92 5.85
N LEU A 358 1.80 2.31 6.68
CA LEU A 358 2.41 0.98 6.44
C LEU A 358 1.59 -0.11 7.12
N SER A 359 1.32 -1.20 6.40
CA SER A 359 0.62 -2.38 6.93
C SER A 359 1.33 -3.69 6.58
N LEU A 360 1.15 -4.71 7.43
CA LEU A 360 1.56 -6.11 7.18
C LEU A 360 0.33 -7.01 7.07
N GLN A 361 0.36 -7.97 6.15
CA GLN A 361 -0.67 -9.00 6.00
C GLN A 361 -0.03 -10.35 6.31
N CYS A 362 -0.48 -11.01 7.38
CA CYS A 362 0.00 -12.33 7.80
C CYS A 362 -1.20 -13.22 8.11
N GLY A 363 -1.94 -13.61 7.06
CA GLY A 363 -3.17 -14.40 7.20
C GLY A 363 -2.97 -15.77 7.87
N PHE A 364 -1.73 -16.26 7.88
CA PHE A 364 -1.34 -17.51 8.54
C PHE A 364 -1.12 -17.40 10.05
N SER A 365 -0.84 -16.24 10.65
CA SER A 365 -0.47 -16.17 12.07
C SER A 365 -1.62 -16.58 13.02
N ILE A 366 -1.33 -16.83 14.29
CA ILE A 366 -2.35 -17.16 15.30
C ILE A 366 -2.26 -16.15 16.47
N PRO A 367 -3.31 -15.32 16.69
CA PRO A 367 -4.37 -14.99 15.75
C PRO A 367 -3.83 -14.34 14.45
N PRO A 368 -4.63 -14.29 13.37
CA PRO A 368 -4.20 -13.74 12.08
C PRO A 368 -4.00 -12.23 12.13
N ILE A 369 -3.03 -11.73 11.35
CA ILE A 369 -2.77 -10.28 11.18
C ILE A 369 -3.41 -9.85 9.87
N TYR A 370 -4.51 -9.09 9.96
CA TYR A 370 -5.27 -8.54 8.83
C TYR A 370 -4.99 -7.05 8.60
N ASP A 371 -3.83 -6.54 8.99
CA ASP A 371 -3.62 -5.08 9.07
C ASP A 371 -3.64 -4.39 7.70
N GLU A 372 -3.21 -5.06 6.62
CA GLU A 372 -3.41 -4.57 5.25
C GLU A 372 -4.90 -4.54 4.91
N THR A 373 -5.60 -5.65 5.15
CA THR A 373 -7.03 -5.76 4.88
C THR A 373 -7.81 -4.63 5.56
N ASP A 374 -7.58 -4.40 6.85
CA ASP A 374 -8.30 -3.40 7.63
C ASP A 374 -8.01 -2.00 7.12
N MET A 375 -6.74 -1.72 6.78
CA MET A 375 -6.30 -0.44 6.21
C MET A 375 -6.93 -0.19 4.83
N LEU A 376 -6.97 -1.19 3.95
CA LEU A 376 -7.52 -1.09 2.60
C LEU A 376 -9.06 -1.08 2.59
N GLU A 377 -9.74 -1.87 3.44
CA GLU A 377 -11.19 -1.81 3.62
C GLU A 377 -11.61 -0.45 4.24
N ASN A 378 -10.78 0.18 5.09
CA ASN A 378 -11.03 1.54 5.59
C ASN A 378 -10.71 2.64 4.56
N LEU A 379 -9.72 2.46 3.69
CA LEU A 379 -9.47 3.34 2.56
C LEU A 379 -10.71 3.42 1.65
N LEU A 380 -11.25 2.27 1.23
CA LEU A 380 -12.42 2.23 0.35
C LEU A 380 -13.67 2.84 1.00
N LYS A 381 -13.92 2.62 2.30
CA LYS A 381 -15.04 3.28 3.02
C LYS A 381 -14.98 4.80 2.95
N ASN A 382 -13.78 5.39 2.98
CA ASN A 382 -13.62 6.83 2.88
C ASN A 382 -13.78 7.33 1.43
N ILE A 383 -13.34 6.57 0.42
CA ILE A 383 -13.65 6.86 -1.00
C ILE A 383 -15.16 6.84 -1.24
N GLU A 384 -15.88 5.87 -0.64
CA GLU A 384 -17.34 5.77 -0.68
C GLU A 384 -18.02 6.96 0.01
N LYS A 385 -17.53 7.35 1.19
CA LYS A 385 -18.02 8.50 1.98
C LYS A 385 -17.83 9.85 1.28
N TYR A 386 -16.72 10.03 0.55
CA TYR A 386 -16.35 11.29 -0.10
C TYR A 386 -16.56 11.31 -1.62
N ASP A 387 -17.24 10.29 -2.16
CA ASP A 387 -17.54 10.16 -3.59
C ASP A 387 -16.32 10.41 -4.49
N GLN A 388 -15.17 9.83 -4.17
CA GLN A 388 -13.91 10.07 -4.91
C GLN A 388 -13.73 9.10 -6.08
N SER A 389 -12.96 9.52 -7.09
CA SER A 389 -12.56 8.65 -8.21
C SER A 389 -11.57 7.59 -7.77
N LEU A 390 -11.67 6.41 -8.37
CA LEU A 390 -10.93 5.21 -7.99
C LEU A 390 -10.40 4.47 -9.22
N VAL A 391 -9.08 4.37 -9.34
CA VAL A 391 -8.41 3.49 -10.30
C VAL A 391 -7.73 2.38 -9.53
N ILE A 392 -7.90 1.12 -9.93
CA ILE A 392 -7.21 -0.04 -9.35
C ILE A 392 -6.49 -0.78 -10.48
N SER A 393 -5.21 -1.10 -10.30
CA SER A 393 -4.49 -2.06 -11.15
C SER A 393 -4.06 -3.29 -10.35
N SER A 394 -4.11 -4.46 -11.00
CA SER A 394 -3.58 -5.71 -10.44
C SER A 394 -3.22 -6.69 -11.57
N GLY A 395 -2.42 -7.71 -11.26
CA GLY A 395 -2.13 -8.79 -12.21
C GLY A 395 -3.37 -9.60 -12.59
N TYR A 396 -4.37 -9.65 -11.71
CA TYR A 396 -5.69 -10.27 -11.89
C TYR A 396 -6.67 -9.75 -10.81
N LEU A 397 -7.97 -9.91 -11.03
CA LEU A 397 -9.01 -9.41 -10.11
C LEU A 397 -9.58 -10.57 -9.26
N ASN A 398 -9.17 -10.68 -7.99
CA ASN A 398 -9.67 -11.71 -7.06
C ASN A 398 -10.08 -11.15 -5.67
N PHE A 399 -10.74 -10.00 -5.67
CA PHE A 399 -11.02 -9.25 -4.44
C PHE A 399 -11.84 -10.02 -3.39
N PRO A 400 -11.43 -9.98 -2.10
CA PRO A 400 -12.27 -10.39 -0.96
C PRO A 400 -13.67 -9.79 -1.00
N MET A 401 -14.68 -10.55 -0.57
CA MET A 401 -16.10 -10.17 -0.68
C MET A 401 -16.44 -8.80 -0.07
N ASN A 402 -15.79 -8.39 1.03
CA ASN A 402 -15.99 -7.04 1.60
C ASN A 402 -15.43 -5.95 0.68
N PHE A 403 -14.18 -6.10 0.25
CA PHE A 403 -13.50 -5.19 -0.68
C PHE A 403 -14.30 -5.04 -1.98
N LEU A 404 -14.81 -6.15 -2.52
CA LEU A 404 -15.66 -6.17 -3.72
C LEU A 404 -17.03 -5.49 -3.52
N LYS A 405 -17.62 -5.54 -2.32
CA LYS A 405 -18.83 -4.77 -1.97
C LYS A 405 -18.54 -3.27 -1.94
N LEU A 406 -17.44 -2.85 -1.32
CA LEU A 406 -17.06 -1.44 -1.23
C LEU A 406 -16.78 -0.85 -2.63
N ILE A 407 -16.05 -1.58 -3.49
CA ILE A 407 -15.88 -1.20 -4.91
C ILE A 407 -17.23 -1.05 -5.61
N ARG A 408 -18.19 -1.96 -5.36
CA ARG A 408 -19.55 -1.88 -5.91
C ARG A 408 -20.33 -0.66 -5.40
N ASN A 409 -20.18 -0.27 -4.14
CA ASN A 409 -20.83 0.93 -3.61
C ASN A 409 -20.24 2.21 -4.23
N ILE A 410 -18.91 2.30 -4.30
CA ILE A 410 -18.20 3.40 -4.97
C ILE A 410 -18.63 3.51 -6.44
N TYR A 411 -18.81 2.39 -7.13
CA TYR A 411 -19.35 2.36 -8.50
C TYR A 411 -20.74 2.99 -8.59
N ILE A 412 -21.64 2.64 -7.67
CA ILE A 412 -23.00 3.18 -7.63
C ILE A 412 -22.97 4.69 -7.41
N ASN A 413 -22.18 5.18 -6.45
CA ASN A 413 -22.07 6.61 -6.14
C ASN A 413 -21.59 7.43 -7.35
N VAL A 414 -20.49 7.00 -7.98
CA VAL A 414 -19.91 7.64 -9.18
C VAL A 414 -20.90 7.63 -10.35
N MET A 415 -21.58 6.51 -10.60
CA MET A 415 -22.56 6.39 -11.68
C MET A 415 -23.84 7.20 -11.43
N GLN A 416 -24.31 7.29 -10.17
CA GLN A 416 -25.46 8.13 -9.80
C GLN A 416 -25.16 9.62 -9.96
N LYS A 417 -24.01 10.07 -9.44
CA LYS A 417 -23.62 11.48 -9.42
C LYS A 417 -23.07 11.98 -10.76
N LYS A 418 -22.83 11.08 -11.72
CA LYS A 418 -22.19 11.33 -13.04
C LYS A 418 -20.90 12.14 -12.93
N ASN A 419 -20.18 11.96 -11.82
CA ASN A 419 -18.98 12.70 -11.47
C ASN A 419 -17.92 11.70 -11.00
N GLY A 420 -16.74 11.77 -11.62
CA GLY A 420 -15.64 10.83 -11.41
C GLY A 420 -15.66 9.55 -12.25
N ILE A 421 -14.74 8.64 -11.91
CA ILE A 421 -14.44 7.41 -12.63
C ILE A 421 -14.14 6.26 -11.66
N LEU A 422 -14.65 5.07 -11.97
CA LEU A 422 -14.14 3.79 -11.44
C LEU A 422 -13.51 3.02 -12.60
N GLN A 423 -12.25 2.61 -12.46
CA GLN A 423 -11.54 1.83 -13.48
C GLN A 423 -10.72 0.69 -12.89
N LEU A 424 -10.75 -0.47 -13.54
CA LEU A 424 -10.04 -1.68 -13.18
C LEU A 424 -9.09 -2.07 -14.33
N ILE A 425 -7.78 -2.00 -14.06
CA ILE A 425 -6.70 -2.23 -15.04
C ILE A 425 -6.03 -3.58 -14.77
N THR A 426 -5.89 -4.41 -15.81
CA THR A 426 -5.19 -5.70 -15.75
C THR A 426 -4.20 -5.89 -16.90
N ALA A 427 -3.42 -6.97 -16.85
CA ALA A 427 -2.66 -7.42 -18.02
C ALA A 427 -3.63 -8.02 -19.07
N SER A 428 -3.56 -7.55 -20.31
CA SER A 428 -4.16 -8.28 -21.44
C SER A 428 -3.62 -9.71 -21.50
N PRO A 429 -4.35 -10.68 -22.09
CA PRO A 429 -3.87 -12.05 -22.24
C PRO A 429 -2.47 -12.15 -22.86
N CYS A 430 -2.14 -11.23 -23.78
CA CYS A 430 -0.84 -11.16 -24.47
C CYS A 430 0.28 -10.54 -23.61
N ALA A 431 -0.05 -9.65 -22.66
CA ALA A 431 0.90 -9.06 -21.70
C ALA A 431 1.07 -9.90 -20.42
N ASN A 432 0.49 -11.10 -20.38
CA ASN A 432 0.59 -12.04 -19.27
C ASN A 432 1.83 -12.93 -19.41
N SER A 433 2.62 -13.10 -18.33
CA SER A 433 3.84 -13.95 -18.38
C SER A 433 3.59 -15.44 -18.60
N PHE A 434 2.34 -15.90 -18.62
CA PHE A 434 1.94 -17.26 -18.99
C PHE A 434 1.37 -17.38 -20.42
N TYR A 435 1.34 -16.28 -21.19
CA TYR A 435 0.83 -16.28 -22.56
C TYR A 435 1.56 -17.32 -23.44
N LYS A 436 0.79 -18.19 -24.11
CA LYS A 436 1.29 -19.32 -24.93
C LYS A 436 2.27 -20.26 -24.19
N SER A 437 2.27 -20.27 -22.85
CA SER A 437 3.07 -21.24 -22.07
C SER A 437 2.56 -22.67 -22.27
N LYS A 438 3.44 -23.67 -22.15
CA LYS A 438 3.12 -25.08 -22.40
C LYS A 438 2.49 -25.76 -21.17
N GLY A 439 1.55 -26.68 -21.41
CA GLY A 439 0.89 -27.45 -20.34
C GLY A 439 -0.21 -26.65 -19.63
N ILE A 440 -0.53 -27.02 -18.38
CA ILE A 440 -1.68 -26.47 -17.63
C ILE A 440 -1.63 -24.93 -17.50
N SER A 441 -0.44 -24.33 -17.44
CA SER A 441 -0.30 -22.87 -17.33
C SER A 441 -0.80 -22.10 -18.57
N TYR A 442 -1.01 -22.78 -19.71
CA TYR A 442 -1.66 -22.22 -20.89
C TYR A 442 -3.03 -21.59 -20.58
N TYR A 443 -3.77 -22.15 -19.62
CA TYR A 443 -5.11 -21.70 -19.25
C TYR A 443 -5.12 -20.52 -18.24
N ILE A 444 -3.96 -20.05 -17.76
CA ILE A 444 -3.90 -18.97 -16.76
C ILE A 444 -4.45 -17.63 -17.32
N PRO A 445 -4.09 -17.18 -18.55
CA PRO A 445 -4.66 -15.95 -19.11
C PRO A 445 -6.19 -16.00 -19.32
N SER A 446 -6.74 -17.14 -19.75
CA SER A 446 -8.20 -17.35 -19.82
C SER A 446 -8.84 -17.40 -18.43
N SER A 447 -8.14 -17.94 -17.42
CA SER A 447 -8.61 -17.94 -16.03
C SER A 447 -8.68 -16.51 -15.47
N TYR A 448 -7.69 -15.67 -15.76
CA TYR A 448 -7.71 -14.25 -15.37
C TYR A 448 -8.82 -13.49 -16.11
N SER A 449 -9.08 -13.81 -17.39
CA SER A 449 -10.22 -13.25 -18.14
C SER A 449 -11.57 -13.63 -17.51
N ALA A 450 -11.71 -14.87 -17.04
CA ALA A 450 -12.90 -15.34 -16.32
C ALA A 450 -13.05 -14.70 -14.93
N MET A 451 -11.93 -14.46 -14.21
CA MET A 451 -11.90 -13.74 -12.94
C MET A 451 -12.32 -12.27 -13.11
N ALA A 452 -11.77 -11.59 -14.13
CA ALA A 452 -12.15 -10.23 -14.49
C ALA A 452 -13.65 -10.14 -14.79
N ASN A 453 -14.19 -11.03 -15.65
CA ASN A 453 -15.63 -11.02 -15.94
C ASN A 453 -16.49 -11.28 -14.69
N VAL A 454 -16.13 -12.24 -13.82
CA VAL A 454 -16.87 -12.49 -12.56
C VAL A 454 -16.83 -11.28 -11.62
N CYS A 455 -15.71 -10.55 -11.58
CA CYS A 455 -15.57 -9.31 -10.80
C CYS A 455 -16.44 -8.19 -11.36
N ILE A 456 -16.38 -7.92 -12.67
CA ILE A 456 -17.13 -6.85 -13.33
C ILE A 456 -18.63 -7.15 -13.30
N GLU A 457 -19.05 -8.38 -13.58
CA GLU A 457 -20.44 -8.82 -13.42
C GLU A 457 -20.96 -8.55 -12.01
N TYR A 458 -20.18 -8.82 -10.95
CA TYR A 458 -20.61 -8.54 -9.58
C TYR A 458 -20.78 -7.03 -9.32
N ILE A 459 -19.86 -6.21 -9.81
CA ILE A 459 -19.90 -4.75 -9.62
C ILE A 459 -21.09 -4.13 -10.37
N THR A 460 -21.31 -4.49 -11.63
CA THR A 460 -22.36 -3.90 -12.48
C THR A 460 -23.75 -4.53 -12.30
N LYS A 461 -23.87 -5.71 -11.68
CA LYS A 461 -25.14 -6.45 -11.57
C LYS A 461 -26.29 -5.59 -11.01
N ASN A 462 -27.45 -5.68 -11.67
CA ASN A 462 -28.70 -5.00 -11.31
C ASN A 462 -28.64 -3.46 -11.30
N LEU A 463 -27.56 -2.82 -11.82
CA LEU A 463 -27.44 -1.36 -11.81
C LEU A 463 -28.57 -0.67 -12.59
N THR A 464 -28.95 -1.17 -13.77
CA THR A 464 -30.09 -0.64 -14.56
C THR A 464 -31.40 -0.68 -13.78
N ASN A 465 -31.72 -1.81 -13.14
CA ASN A 465 -32.97 -1.94 -12.35
C ASN A 465 -32.97 -1.02 -11.12
N PHE A 466 -31.81 -0.64 -10.60
CA PHE A 466 -31.66 0.33 -9.53
C PHE A 466 -31.80 1.77 -10.04
N LEU A 467 -31.05 2.14 -11.09
CA LEU A 467 -31.10 3.47 -11.70
C LEU A 467 -32.49 3.80 -12.28
N LYS A 468 -33.19 2.82 -12.88
CA LYS A 468 -34.59 2.98 -13.33
C LYS A 468 -35.55 3.32 -12.19
N LYS A 469 -35.37 2.73 -11.00
CA LYS A 469 -36.18 3.04 -9.82
C LYS A 469 -35.92 4.42 -9.24
N VAL A 470 -34.71 4.96 -9.41
CA VAL A 470 -34.33 6.29 -8.90
C VAL A 470 -34.68 7.40 -9.91
N ASN A 471 -34.45 7.18 -11.20
CA ASN A 471 -34.54 8.23 -12.22
C ASN A 471 -35.90 8.32 -12.94
N GLY A 472 -36.84 7.43 -12.65
CA GLY A 472 -38.25 7.53 -13.10
C GLY A 472 -38.52 7.41 -14.60
N GLN A 473 -37.50 7.16 -15.43
CA GLN A 473 -37.60 7.15 -16.89
C GLN A 473 -37.27 5.79 -17.52
N ASN A 474 -37.84 5.54 -18.70
CA ASN A 474 -37.60 4.35 -19.52
C ASN A 474 -36.23 4.39 -20.21
N VAL A 475 -35.15 4.28 -19.43
CA VAL A 475 -33.79 4.08 -19.93
C VAL A 475 -33.73 2.78 -20.76
N SER A 476 -33.14 2.84 -21.95
CA SER A 476 -33.03 1.70 -22.87
C SER A 476 -32.18 0.56 -22.28
N GLU A 477 -32.62 -0.69 -22.43
CA GLU A 477 -32.22 -1.75 -21.49
C GLU A 477 -30.87 -2.44 -21.77
N GLN A 478 -30.29 -2.28 -22.96
CA GLN A 478 -29.00 -2.88 -23.33
C GLN A 478 -27.82 -1.90 -23.46
N ASN A 479 -28.05 -0.65 -23.89
CA ASN A 479 -26.97 0.18 -24.46
C ASN A 479 -26.12 0.95 -23.44
N ASP A 480 -26.64 1.24 -22.24
CA ASP A 480 -25.90 2.01 -21.23
C ASP A 480 -24.93 1.17 -20.40
N ILE A 481 -25.11 -0.15 -20.29
CA ILE A 481 -24.14 -1.03 -19.58
C ILE A 481 -22.96 -1.35 -20.51
N SER A 482 -23.19 -1.61 -21.79
CA SER A 482 -22.15 -2.01 -22.75
C SER A 482 -21.15 -0.88 -23.08
N ASN A 483 -21.55 0.38 -22.87
CA ASN A 483 -20.68 1.56 -23.00
C ASN A 483 -19.89 1.92 -21.73
N GLN A 484 -20.05 1.20 -20.61
CA GLN A 484 -19.37 1.52 -19.35
C GLN A 484 -17.88 1.15 -19.40
N LYS A 485 -17.04 2.20 -19.50
CA LYS A 485 -15.56 2.17 -19.53
C LYS A 485 -14.89 1.77 -18.19
N ILE A 486 -15.42 0.74 -17.53
CA ILE A 486 -14.95 0.25 -16.21
C ILE A 486 -13.70 -0.63 -16.30
N TYR A 487 -13.54 -1.42 -17.36
CA TYR A 487 -12.47 -2.43 -17.45
C TYR A 487 -11.50 -2.12 -18.60
N ILE A 488 -10.21 -2.25 -18.28
CA ILE A 488 -9.08 -1.81 -19.08
C ILE A 488 -8.01 -2.90 -19.07
N GLU A 489 -7.43 -3.18 -20.24
CA GLU A 489 -6.31 -4.10 -20.36
C GLU A 489 -5.07 -3.42 -20.93
N TYR A 490 -3.96 -3.58 -20.22
CA TYR A 490 -2.64 -3.16 -20.68
C TYR A 490 -2.12 -4.11 -21.77
N TYR A 491 -1.68 -3.55 -22.89
CA TYR A 491 -0.99 -4.25 -23.96
C TYR A 491 0.12 -3.36 -24.53
N LYS A 492 1.36 -3.86 -24.46
CA LYS A 492 2.53 -3.27 -25.11
C LYS A 492 3.36 -4.41 -25.73
N PRO A 493 3.71 -4.37 -27.03
CA PRO A 493 4.41 -5.45 -27.70
C PRO A 493 5.71 -5.84 -26.98
N SER A 494 5.92 -7.14 -26.77
CA SER A 494 7.08 -7.70 -26.06
C SER A 494 7.27 -7.22 -24.60
N TRP A 495 6.25 -6.64 -23.97
CA TRP A 495 6.24 -6.31 -22.54
C TRP A 495 5.24 -7.18 -21.77
N THR A 496 5.45 -7.31 -20.46
CA THR A 496 4.45 -7.90 -19.55
C THR A 496 3.97 -6.88 -18.51
N PHE A 497 2.78 -7.09 -17.94
CA PHE A 497 2.19 -6.17 -16.96
C PHE A 497 1.99 -6.83 -15.61
N HIS A 498 2.41 -6.16 -14.54
CA HIS A 498 2.22 -6.63 -13.17
C HIS A 498 2.04 -5.50 -12.14
N SER A 499 1.95 -4.24 -12.59
CA SER A 499 1.67 -3.07 -11.76
C SER A 499 0.47 -3.30 -10.86
N LYS A 500 0.70 -3.22 -9.55
CA LYS A 500 -0.31 -3.31 -8.49
C LYS A 500 -0.49 -1.94 -7.87
N GLY A 501 -1.71 -1.44 -7.86
CA GLY A 501 -1.95 -0.10 -7.36
C GLY A 501 -3.41 0.22 -7.14
N ILE A 502 -3.61 1.22 -6.30
CA ILE A 502 -4.85 1.98 -6.19
C ILE A 502 -4.45 3.44 -6.37
N TRP A 503 -5.25 4.26 -7.05
CA TRP A 503 -5.07 5.71 -7.14
C TRP A 503 -6.42 6.40 -6.89
N ILE A 504 -6.38 7.49 -6.11
CA ILE A 504 -7.55 8.27 -5.71
C ILE A 504 -7.40 9.70 -6.24
N MET A 505 -8.45 10.20 -6.89
CA MET A 505 -8.53 11.55 -7.44
C MET A 505 -9.80 12.23 -6.94
N ASP A 506 -9.75 13.54 -6.75
CA ASP A 506 -10.88 14.33 -6.25
C ASP A 506 -11.87 14.65 -7.38
N ASN A 507 -13.16 14.48 -7.12
CA ASN A 507 -14.21 14.68 -8.12
C ASN A 507 -14.64 16.16 -8.22
N MET A 508 -13.69 17.02 -8.56
CA MET A 508 -13.85 18.48 -8.57
C MET A 508 -14.74 18.99 -9.71
N LYS A 509 -16.07 18.98 -9.48
CA LYS A 509 -17.02 19.94 -10.10
C LYS A 509 -18.02 20.59 -9.12
N SER A 510 -17.82 20.43 -7.81
CA SER A 510 -18.76 20.90 -6.77
C SER A 510 -18.31 22.09 -5.92
N MET A 511 -17.06 22.57 -6.03
CA MET A 511 -16.51 23.66 -5.18
C MET A 511 -16.45 25.05 -5.83
N LYS A 512 -17.01 25.27 -7.03
CA LYS A 512 -17.04 26.60 -7.69
C LYS A 512 -18.32 27.43 -7.39
N ASN A 513 -19.28 26.89 -6.62
CA ASN A 513 -20.60 27.50 -6.42
C ASN A 513 -20.91 27.89 -4.94
N VAL A 514 -19.89 28.14 -4.11
CA VAL A 514 -20.08 28.53 -2.68
C VAL A 514 -19.28 29.81 -2.34
N SER A 515 -19.00 30.64 -3.34
CA SER A 515 -18.30 31.91 -3.17
C SER A 515 -18.67 32.90 -4.28
N ASN A 516 -19.96 33.21 -4.42
CA ASN A 516 -20.46 34.39 -5.17
C ASN A 516 -21.88 34.84 -4.75
N ASP A 517 -22.45 34.29 -3.66
CA ASP A 517 -23.66 34.84 -3.04
C ASP A 517 -23.26 35.97 -2.06
N ASN A 518 -23.03 37.17 -2.62
CA ASN A 518 -23.20 38.50 -2.02
C ASN A 518 -22.56 39.54 -2.94
N ASP A 519 -23.35 40.17 -3.83
CA ASP A 519 -23.61 41.61 -3.72
C ASP A 519 -24.61 42.15 -4.76
N ASN A 520 -25.60 42.88 -4.25
CA ASN A 520 -26.42 43.92 -4.89
C ASN A 520 -27.33 43.57 -6.08
N ASP A 521 -28.64 43.70 -5.84
CA ASP A 521 -29.63 44.12 -6.83
C ASP A 521 -29.20 45.41 -7.55
N ASN A 522 -29.48 45.52 -8.85
CA ASN A 522 -30.42 46.53 -9.34
C ASN A 522 -30.80 46.37 -10.83
N ASN A 523 -32.09 46.59 -11.09
CA ASN A 523 -32.76 46.99 -12.34
C ASN A 523 -31.90 47.18 -13.62
N ASN A 524 -32.31 46.50 -14.71
CA ASN A 524 -33.20 47.16 -15.67
C ASN A 524 -33.92 46.16 -16.60
N ASN A 525 -35.09 46.58 -17.10
CA ASN A 525 -35.71 45.97 -18.28
C ASN A 525 -34.93 46.40 -19.54
N ASP A 526 -34.84 45.52 -20.54
CA ASP A 526 -35.19 45.96 -21.89
C ASP A 526 -35.70 44.80 -22.77
N ASN A 527 -36.38 45.13 -23.87
CA ASN A 527 -37.10 44.17 -24.70
C ASN A 527 -36.37 43.76 -26.00
N ASN A 528 -36.91 42.68 -26.59
CA ASN A 528 -37.00 42.37 -28.04
C ASN A 528 -36.06 41.36 -28.72
N ASN A 529 -36.67 40.73 -29.72
CA ASN A 529 -36.10 40.08 -30.91
C ASN A 529 -35.44 38.71 -30.77
N ASN A 530 -36.31 37.70 -30.86
CA ASN A 530 -36.32 36.75 -31.98
C ASN A 530 -35.10 36.77 -32.92
N ASN A 531 -34.48 35.60 -33.11
CA ASN A 531 -34.39 35.05 -34.46
C ASN A 531 -34.33 33.52 -34.44
N ASN A 532 -35.13 32.89 -35.30
CA ASN A 532 -34.98 31.48 -35.63
C ASN A 532 -33.79 31.31 -36.58
N ASN A 533 -33.14 30.15 -36.53
CA ASN A 533 -32.78 29.41 -37.75
C ASN A 533 -32.45 27.95 -37.43
N ASN A 534 -33.26 27.04 -37.98
CA ASN A 534 -32.83 25.66 -38.21
C ASN A 534 -31.90 25.63 -39.43
N ILE A 535 -30.97 24.66 -39.50
CA ILE A 535 -30.75 23.84 -40.70
C ILE A 535 -29.84 22.63 -40.37
N ASN A 536 -30.44 21.45 -40.53
CA ASN A 536 -29.92 20.13 -40.93
C ASN A 536 -28.45 19.73 -40.72
N ASN A 537 -28.30 18.58 -40.05
CA ASN A 537 -27.62 17.36 -40.50
C ASN A 537 -26.50 17.44 -41.57
N ASN A 538 -25.40 16.74 -41.32
CA ASN A 538 -24.96 15.66 -42.21
C ASN A 538 -24.11 14.61 -41.47
N GLU A 539 -23.96 13.43 -42.09
CA GLU A 539 -23.48 12.21 -41.45
C GLU A 539 -21.98 11.91 -41.66
N PHE A 540 -21.53 10.85 -40.97
CA PHE A 540 -20.30 10.09 -41.18
C PHE A 540 -19.64 10.17 -42.57
N HIS A 541 -18.31 10.19 -42.60
CA HIS A 541 -17.59 9.08 -43.25
C HIS A 541 -16.17 8.84 -42.72
N SER A 542 -15.73 7.59 -42.87
CA SER A 542 -14.42 7.08 -42.44
C SER A 542 -13.44 6.93 -43.61
N ALA A 543 -12.14 7.02 -43.33
CA ALA A 543 -11.08 6.48 -44.21
C ALA A 543 -9.83 6.05 -43.43
N LYS A 544 -9.14 5.01 -43.94
CA LYS A 544 -7.79 4.55 -43.54
C LYS A 544 -6.88 4.59 -44.78
N LYS A 545 -5.57 4.45 -44.58
CA LYS A 545 -4.47 4.40 -45.59
C LYS A 545 -4.09 5.81 -46.07
N TYR A 546 -2.82 6.17 -46.20
CA TYR A 546 -1.81 5.51 -47.05
C TYR A 546 -0.46 5.22 -46.39
N GLU A 547 0.30 4.32 -47.01
CA GLU A 547 1.71 4.03 -46.77
C GLU A 547 2.36 3.68 -48.13
N GLN A 548 3.70 3.80 -48.22
CA GLN A 548 4.59 3.33 -49.30
C GLN A 548 4.64 4.14 -50.62
N ASN A 549 5.77 4.83 -50.82
CA ASN A 549 6.63 4.83 -52.03
C ASN A 549 7.88 5.68 -51.70
N VAL A 550 9.05 5.10 -51.37
CA VAL A 550 10.09 4.51 -52.26
C VAL A 550 11.05 5.56 -52.87
N ASN A 551 12.22 5.66 -52.22
CA ASN A 551 13.60 5.92 -52.70
C ASN A 551 13.89 6.88 -53.89
N ASN A 552 14.79 7.86 -53.66
CA ASN A 552 16.20 7.81 -54.13
C ASN A 552 17.07 9.03 -53.74
N SER A 553 18.19 8.77 -53.03
CA SER A 553 19.59 9.29 -53.13
C SER A 553 19.97 10.67 -53.73
N PRO A 554 21.18 11.22 -53.45
CA PRO A 554 22.00 11.21 -52.22
C PRO A 554 22.79 12.54 -51.96
N ASN A 555 23.78 12.53 -51.03
CA ASN A 555 24.69 13.63 -50.61
C ASN A 555 24.04 14.63 -49.61
N VAL A 556 24.70 15.17 -48.58
CA VAL A 556 26.09 15.70 -48.48
C VAL A 556 26.90 15.07 -47.30
N LYS A 557 28.21 15.39 -47.23
CA LYS A 557 29.25 14.81 -46.37
C LYS A 557 29.44 15.51 -45.00
N ASN A 558 30.08 14.78 -44.09
CA ASN A 558 31.03 15.20 -43.04
C ASN A 558 30.57 15.98 -41.78
N ASN A 559 30.80 15.33 -40.63
CA ASN A 559 31.63 15.74 -39.47
C ASN A 559 31.51 17.19 -38.94
N LEU A 560 31.21 17.42 -37.65
CA LEU A 560 32.20 17.26 -36.55
C LEU A 560 31.58 17.41 -35.13
N ASN A 561 32.15 16.65 -34.18
CA ASN A 561 32.41 16.95 -32.75
C ASN A 561 31.39 17.59 -31.78
N LYS A 562 31.20 16.87 -30.66
CA LYS A 562 31.33 17.30 -29.25
C LYS A 562 30.45 18.44 -28.68
N SER A 563 29.62 18.05 -27.72
CA SER A 563 29.44 18.63 -26.37
C SER A 563 29.80 20.11 -26.12
N GLU A 564 28.83 20.86 -25.57
CA GLU A 564 28.85 21.18 -24.12
C GLU A 564 27.47 21.60 -23.60
N TYR A 565 27.38 21.89 -22.30
CA TYR A 565 26.16 22.33 -21.60
C TYR A 565 25.76 23.75 -22.00
N PHE A 566 24.47 24.10 -21.86
CA PHE A 566 24.04 25.25 -21.06
C PHE A 566 22.54 25.20 -20.72
N ASN A 567 22.16 25.89 -19.64
CA ASN A 567 20.76 26.13 -19.27
C ASN A 567 20.14 27.27 -20.10
N ASN A 568 18.81 27.25 -20.21
CA ASN A 568 17.86 28.35 -19.90
C ASN A 568 16.46 27.88 -20.37
N GLU A 569 15.40 28.00 -19.56
CA GLU A 569 14.70 29.25 -19.25
C GLU A 569 14.29 30.03 -20.50
N ASN A 570 13.22 29.57 -21.17
CA ASN A 570 12.18 30.39 -21.79
C ASN A 570 11.12 29.47 -22.45
N PHE A 571 9.93 29.38 -21.84
CA PHE A 571 8.73 28.84 -22.48
C PHE A 571 7.56 29.72 -22.07
N ASP A 572 7.41 30.85 -22.76
CA ASP A 572 6.39 31.83 -22.44
C ASP A 572 5.13 31.63 -23.29
N LYS A 573 3.99 31.54 -22.59
CA LYS A 573 2.60 31.78 -23.03
C LYS A 573 2.26 31.58 -24.51
N ASN A 574 1.63 30.45 -24.80
CA ASN A 574 0.45 30.37 -25.68
C ASN A 574 -0.47 29.29 -25.10
N ILE A 575 -1.31 29.66 -24.13
CA ILE A 575 -2.24 28.75 -23.43
C ILE A 575 -3.60 29.43 -23.33
N ASP A 576 -4.50 29.12 -24.27
CA ASP A 576 -5.94 29.43 -24.17
C ASP A 576 -6.85 28.25 -24.57
N GLU A 577 -6.30 27.10 -24.98
CA GLU A 577 -7.09 25.89 -25.34
C GLU A 577 -6.79 24.61 -24.51
N GLU A 578 -5.86 24.62 -23.54
CA GLU A 578 -5.49 23.42 -22.74
C GLU A 578 -5.92 23.44 -21.25
N ASN A 579 -7.03 24.11 -20.90
CA ASN A 579 -7.47 24.22 -19.50
C ASN A 579 -8.03 22.93 -18.85
N ASP A 580 -8.23 21.84 -19.61
CA ASP A 580 -8.84 20.59 -19.12
C ASP A 580 -7.85 19.66 -18.35
N TYR A 581 -6.55 19.99 -18.33
CA TYR A 581 -5.50 19.09 -17.78
C TYR A 581 -5.36 19.13 -16.24
N TYR A 582 -5.82 20.20 -15.58
CA TYR A 582 -5.53 20.47 -14.16
C TYR A 582 -6.42 19.72 -13.16
N ASP A 583 -7.69 19.45 -13.49
CA ASP A 583 -8.74 19.14 -12.50
C ASP A 583 -8.67 17.73 -11.87
N ASN A 584 -7.79 16.82 -12.32
CA ASN A 584 -7.75 15.41 -11.88
C ASN A 584 -6.33 14.87 -11.63
N LEU A 585 -5.61 15.46 -10.67
CA LEU A 585 -4.33 14.96 -10.15
C LEU A 585 -4.53 14.00 -8.96
N PRO A 586 -4.01 12.75 -8.99
CA PRO A 586 -4.10 11.84 -7.86
C PRO A 586 -3.41 12.40 -6.61
N TRP A 587 -4.04 12.29 -5.44
CA TRP A 587 -3.48 12.71 -4.16
C TRP A 587 -3.16 11.55 -3.22
N CYS A 588 -3.70 10.35 -3.50
CA CYS A 588 -3.40 9.13 -2.75
C CYS A 588 -3.18 7.95 -3.69
N THR A 589 -2.25 7.07 -3.32
CA THR A 589 -2.04 5.78 -3.97
C THR A 589 -1.75 4.66 -2.96
N VAL A 590 -2.04 3.41 -3.32
CA VAL A 590 -1.49 2.22 -2.63
C VAL A 590 -0.32 1.69 -3.45
N ILE A 591 0.83 1.47 -2.82
CA ILE A 591 1.98 0.75 -3.37
C ILE A 591 2.25 -0.47 -2.49
N GLY A 592 2.51 -1.62 -3.09
CA GLY A 592 2.75 -2.85 -2.33
C GLY A 592 2.87 -4.08 -3.21
N SER A 593 3.07 -5.21 -2.55
CA SER A 593 3.24 -6.51 -3.21
C SER A 593 1.92 -7.25 -3.48
N SER A 594 0.88 -6.94 -2.70
CA SER A 594 -0.42 -7.59 -2.73
C SER A 594 -1.16 -7.42 -4.06
N ASN A 595 -1.75 -8.51 -4.57
CA ASN A 595 -2.73 -8.46 -5.68
C ASN A 595 -4.14 -8.09 -5.18
N TYR A 596 -4.29 -7.73 -3.90
CA TYR A 596 -5.55 -7.51 -3.18
C TYR A 596 -6.49 -8.73 -3.22
N GLY A 597 -5.91 -9.92 -3.36
CA GLY A 597 -6.62 -11.19 -3.58
C GLY A 597 -6.87 -12.01 -2.30
N TYR A 598 -7.54 -13.14 -2.46
CA TYR A 598 -7.75 -14.10 -1.36
C TYR A 598 -6.44 -14.73 -0.87
N ARG A 599 -5.53 -15.15 -1.76
CA ARG A 599 -4.21 -15.69 -1.37
C ARG A 599 -3.40 -14.65 -0.57
N ALA A 600 -3.39 -13.40 -1.04
CA ALA A 600 -2.75 -12.29 -0.32
C ALA A 600 -3.32 -12.11 1.09
N LYS A 601 -4.65 -12.05 1.24
CA LYS A 601 -5.32 -11.91 2.54
C LYS A 601 -5.08 -13.09 3.49
N TYR A 602 -5.13 -14.33 3.00
CA TYR A 602 -5.23 -15.52 3.87
C TYR A 602 -3.96 -16.38 3.96
N ARG A 603 -2.97 -16.20 3.07
CA ARG A 603 -1.84 -17.15 2.92
C ARG A 603 -0.47 -16.50 2.84
N ASP A 604 -0.33 -15.38 2.15
CA ASP A 604 0.95 -14.73 1.93
C ASP A 604 1.42 -13.90 3.15
N LEU A 605 2.70 -13.54 3.14
CA LEU A 605 3.28 -12.45 3.93
C LEU A 605 3.48 -11.24 2.99
N GLU A 606 2.52 -10.31 3.00
CA GLU A 606 2.54 -9.09 2.18
C GLU A 606 2.89 -7.86 3.05
N MET A 607 3.47 -6.83 2.43
CA MET A 607 3.60 -5.51 3.02
C MET A 607 3.16 -4.44 2.01
N SER A 608 2.27 -3.56 2.45
CA SER A 608 1.63 -2.56 1.60
C SER A 608 1.51 -1.21 2.30
N PHE A 609 1.60 -0.17 1.47
CA PHE A 609 1.76 1.22 1.85
C PHE A 609 0.66 2.05 1.20
N ILE A 610 -0.16 2.74 1.98
CA ILE A 610 -0.91 3.90 1.49
C ILE A 610 0.01 5.10 1.53
N ILE A 611 0.13 5.80 0.41
CA ILE A 611 0.88 7.05 0.27
C ILE A 611 -0.13 8.14 -0.10
N LYS A 612 -0.33 9.10 0.80
CA LYS A 612 -1.16 10.29 0.56
C LYS A 612 -0.23 11.51 0.52
N THR A 613 -0.44 12.45 -0.39
CA THR A 613 0.39 13.66 -0.45
C THR A 613 -0.35 14.86 -1.04
N ASN A 614 -0.06 16.04 -0.51
CA ASN A 614 -0.47 17.31 -1.10
C ASN A 614 0.60 17.90 -2.04
N ASP A 615 1.80 17.30 -2.10
CA ASP A 615 2.93 17.82 -2.87
C ASP A 615 2.63 17.79 -4.38
N TYR A 616 2.64 18.97 -4.99
CA TYR A 616 2.27 19.12 -6.40
C TYR A 616 3.16 18.29 -7.33
N ASN A 617 4.47 18.22 -7.08
CA ASN A 617 5.41 17.48 -7.93
C ASN A 617 5.18 15.97 -7.83
N LEU A 618 4.89 15.43 -6.64
CA LEU A 618 4.52 14.03 -6.47
C LEU A 618 3.15 13.72 -7.07
N ARG A 619 2.15 14.60 -6.93
CA ARG A 619 0.83 14.45 -7.56
C ARG A 619 0.92 14.42 -9.09
N CYS A 620 1.75 15.28 -9.70
CA CYS A 620 2.05 15.25 -11.13
C CYS A 620 2.80 13.97 -11.54
N GLN A 621 3.74 13.47 -10.73
CA GLN A 621 4.40 12.18 -11.00
C GLN A 621 3.43 10.99 -10.91
N LEU A 622 2.50 10.98 -9.95
CA LEU A 622 1.43 9.97 -9.86
C LEU A 622 0.49 10.02 -11.07
N LYS A 623 0.17 11.21 -11.58
CA LYS A 623 -0.58 11.37 -12.84
C LYS A 623 0.22 10.82 -14.03
N LYS A 624 1.52 11.12 -14.13
CA LYS A 624 2.40 10.61 -15.19
C LYS A 624 2.51 9.08 -15.18
N GLU A 625 2.61 8.47 -14.00
CA GLU A 625 2.61 7.01 -13.83
C GLU A 625 1.32 6.38 -14.39
N LEU A 626 0.15 6.94 -14.05
CA LEU A 626 -1.12 6.51 -14.63
C LEU A 626 -1.18 6.70 -16.15
N ASN A 627 -0.74 7.87 -16.66
CA ASN A 627 -0.74 8.17 -18.09
C ASN A 627 0.08 7.13 -18.88
N ILE A 628 1.27 6.75 -18.41
CA ILE A 628 2.12 5.71 -19.04
C ILE A 628 1.43 4.33 -19.07
N ILE A 629 0.61 4.02 -18.07
CA ILE A 629 -0.23 2.82 -18.08
C ILE A 629 -1.34 2.96 -19.14
N TYR A 630 -2.02 4.12 -19.20
CA TYR A 630 -3.10 4.39 -20.16
C TYR A 630 -2.65 4.43 -21.63
N GLU A 631 -1.49 5.01 -21.93
CA GLU A 631 -0.86 5.05 -23.26
C GLU A 631 -0.71 3.65 -23.88
N SER A 632 -0.51 2.63 -23.04
CA SER A 632 -0.37 1.23 -23.42
C SER A 632 -1.59 0.39 -22.99
N SER A 633 -2.78 0.98 -22.91
CA SER A 633 -4.00 0.29 -22.48
C SER A 633 -5.21 0.56 -23.38
N HIS A 634 -6.17 -0.37 -23.35
CA HIS A 634 -7.43 -0.28 -24.10
C HIS A 634 -8.63 -0.73 -23.25
N PHE A 635 -9.80 -0.16 -23.52
CA PHE A 635 -11.05 -0.61 -22.91
C PHE A 635 -11.50 -1.94 -23.54
N VAL A 636 -11.96 -2.87 -22.72
CA VAL A 636 -12.41 -4.21 -23.15
C VAL A 636 -13.84 -4.43 -22.64
N GLN A 637 -14.75 -4.82 -23.55
CA GLN A 637 -16.16 -5.02 -23.20
C GLN A 637 -16.40 -6.35 -22.48
N VAL A 638 -17.42 -6.35 -21.62
CA VAL A 638 -17.82 -7.51 -20.81
C VAL A 638 -18.18 -8.73 -21.66
N ASP A 639 -18.76 -8.53 -22.84
CA ASP A 639 -19.09 -9.62 -23.76
C ASP A 639 -17.87 -10.15 -24.52
N GLU A 640 -16.86 -9.31 -24.78
CA GLU A 640 -15.58 -9.76 -25.32
C GLU A 640 -14.85 -10.67 -24.31
N LEU A 641 -14.85 -10.32 -23.02
CA LEU A 641 -14.29 -11.17 -21.96
C LEU A 641 -14.93 -12.56 -21.92
N LYS A 642 -16.26 -12.66 -22.10
CA LYS A 642 -16.99 -13.94 -22.10
C LYS A 642 -16.56 -14.90 -23.21
N LEU A 643 -16.07 -14.37 -24.35
CA LEU A 643 -15.60 -15.18 -25.48
C LEU A 643 -14.18 -15.76 -25.26
N ARG A 644 -13.40 -15.21 -24.32
CA ARG A 644 -11.98 -15.56 -24.10
C ARG A 644 -11.76 -16.80 -23.21
N TYR A 645 -12.82 -17.42 -22.69
CA TYR A 645 -12.74 -18.59 -21.82
C TYR A 645 -13.98 -19.51 -21.93
N ALA A 646 -13.79 -20.81 -21.67
CA ALA A 646 -14.87 -21.78 -21.69
C ALA A 646 -15.70 -21.77 -20.39
N PHE A 647 -17.03 -21.97 -20.49
CA PHE A 647 -17.99 -21.78 -19.39
C PHE A 647 -17.65 -22.51 -18.07
N TRP A 648 -17.08 -23.73 -18.14
CA TRP A 648 -16.64 -24.49 -16.96
C TRP A 648 -15.55 -23.77 -16.15
N LEU A 649 -14.71 -22.96 -16.79
CA LEU A 649 -13.66 -22.18 -16.12
C LEU A 649 -14.25 -21.13 -15.17
N LYS A 650 -15.47 -20.63 -15.43
CA LYS A 650 -16.19 -19.72 -14.53
C LYS A 650 -16.54 -20.38 -13.19
N PHE A 651 -16.81 -21.69 -13.19
CA PHE A 651 -17.01 -22.47 -11.96
C PHE A 651 -15.70 -22.71 -11.22
N LEU A 652 -14.64 -23.15 -11.93
CA LEU A 652 -13.32 -23.35 -11.31
C LEU A 652 -12.76 -22.07 -10.71
N VAL A 653 -12.92 -20.93 -11.39
CA VAL A 653 -12.60 -19.60 -10.84
C VAL A 653 -13.37 -19.35 -9.55
N LYS A 654 -14.70 -19.47 -9.57
CA LYS A 654 -15.56 -19.11 -8.43
C LYS A 654 -15.32 -19.97 -7.17
N TYR A 655 -14.96 -21.24 -7.33
CA TYR A 655 -14.89 -22.21 -6.23
C TYR A 655 -13.48 -22.73 -5.89
N ILE A 656 -12.55 -22.76 -6.85
CA ILE A 656 -11.19 -23.32 -6.66
C ILE A 656 -10.11 -22.25 -6.79
N PHE A 657 -9.92 -21.65 -7.97
CA PHE A 657 -8.80 -20.72 -8.20
C PHE A 657 -8.91 -19.46 -7.34
N LYS A 658 -10.13 -19.08 -6.96
CA LYS A 658 -10.42 -18.07 -5.93
C LYS A 658 -9.60 -18.23 -4.63
N TRP A 659 -9.19 -19.44 -4.24
CA TRP A 659 -8.40 -19.69 -3.03
C TRP A 659 -6.91 -19.98 -3.28
N LEU A 660 -6.49 -20.04 -4.56
CA LEU A 660 -5.11 -20.29 -4.98
C LEU A 660 -4.44 -19.01 -5.56
N LEU A 661 -5.25 -17.98 -5.77
CA LEU A 661 -4.95 -16.61 -6.22
C LEU A 661 -5.63 -15.63 -5.24
#